data_AF-A0AA88H6S4-F1
#
_entry.id   AF-A0AA88H6S4-F1
#
_cell.length_a   1.000
_cell.length_b   1.000
_cell.length_c   1.000
_cell.angle_alpha   90.00
_cell.angle_beta   90.00
_cell.angle_gamma   90.00
#
_symmetry.space_group_name_H-M   'P 1'
#
loop_
_entity.id
_entity.type
_entity.pdbx_description
1 polymer ?
#
loop_
_entity_poly.entity_id
_entity_poly.type
_entity_poly.pdbx_seq_one_letter_code
_entity_poly.pdbx_strand_id
1 'polypeptide(L)'
;MDDPSIVHEKDDNSSPAEDIDGKTEIHPVCEEPETSSALFYRALLDEYEIAKDELHKLREENRQIIEDKDAILQRHQSQIDDRDRQIASLVKEKCDIQNSEIRVRSELKQQVDVLKRHLAAATKEKEAIVVKYAQREHGALKLELQIETLEKRLADSSRERDSLLMKIKNLNGDKSLTCQLIDQKCAELLAVRRDLATVKDELSSRDNRLKMSEAKLKEERDANREMKSRLELLSHRIKEQKDDFDLKIKDMQEVLKNYKSAEENKTVMAEEERIEHQAKVIVENQYKQNELSQYKLLLKSFESLKEQENARTEELKLVRSQVENSKDECQKLTNTIVSLNEEITQINLKNSGLRNELQKMESVKLELEKEKERANDLEADIKNLNEIIQHLREELAVSCDREAEALAFSEKLTEANVELRSTLTVTEGKVQQMVSEHDAIMEKAHCLEKDLVSYKNQLEEETSKRLEETQILAVKLAEKTLQLDSKKKEIDELKGEIAIIKKKQSASIKEMGKELNRLRRRGEHTESIHSNGEVVSLGSRTSSTGSLNTTGLSIEVPRQSSPSPLSLNGVAPEENGHIMNFDDLEDKQQFFIDKILKLQRGNARKTEKVEFLEEHVKSLTEEIKKKNKILTSYFLKEEAGGLSSERSDKVKIEMAKHGGVMASLYSSRVTDNSMSLELSLEINRKLQALLEDTLLKNITLKESLNTLGEEVARVSQDYQKLLKAKS
;
A
#
# COMPACT_ATOMS: atom_id res chain seq x y z
N MET A 1 -14.36 -1.68 -84.04
CA MET A 1 -15.68 -2.02 -84.60
C MET A 1 -16.46 -0.71 -84.73
N ASP A 2 -16.21 0.17 -85.70
CA ASP A 2 -15.43 0.09 -86.94
C ASP A 2 -15.84 -1.04 -87.91
N ASP A 3 -16.34 -0.62 -89.07
CA ASP A 3 -16.46 -1.39 -90.31
C ASP A 3 -15.08 -1.90 -90.78
N PRO A 4 -14.97 -2.98 -91.61
CA PRO A 4 -15.30 -2.81 -93.04
C PRO A 4 -15.90 -4.02 -93.79
N SER A 5 -16.89 -3.73 -94.62
CA SER A 5 -16.94 -3.98 -96.09
C SER A 5 -16.20 -5.17 -96.72
N ILE A 6 -16.95 -6.03 -97.45
CA ILE A 6 -16.67 -6.66 -98.77
C ILE A 6 -18.00 -7.34 -99.18
N VAL A 7 -18.70 -7.05 -100.30
CA VAL A 7 -18.40 -6.91 -101.75
C VAL A 7 -18.43 -8.27 -102.50
N HIS A 8 -19.18 -8.27 -103.61
CA HIS A 8 -19.30 -9.17 -104.79
C HIS A 8 -18.40 -10.45 -104.90
N GLU A 9 -18.78 -11.52 -105.63
CA GLU A 9 -19.45 -11.49 -106.94
C GLU A 9 -20.29 -12.74 -107.31
N LYS A 10 -20.98 -12.59 -108.44
CA LYS A 10 -21.94 -13.39 -109.20
C LYS A 10 -21.53 -14.82 -109.57
N ASP A 11 -22.51 -15.60 -110.05
CA ASP A 11 -22.56 -16.27 -111.38
C ASP A 11 -23.44 -17.55 -111.28
N ASP A 12 -24.02 -18.10 -112.35
CA ASP A 12 -24.90 -17.53 -113.40
C ASP A 12 -25.58 -18.74 -114.12
N ASN A 13 -26.70 -18.53 -114.83
CA ASN A 13 -27.36 -19.54 -115.69
C ASN A 13 -28.00 -20.80 -115.02
N SER A 14 -28.99 -21.50 -115.60
CA SER A 14 -29.70 -21.28 -116.89
C SER A 14 -31.22 -21.52 -116.81
N SER A 15 -31.90 -20.92 -117.79
CA SER A 15 -33.35 -20.89 -118.06
C SER A 15 -33.97 -22.24 -118.49
N PRO A 16 -35.31 -22.33 -118.69
CA PRO A 16 -36.05 -23.60 -118.74
C PRO A 16 -36.12 -24.26 -120.14
N ALA A 17 -36.76 -25.44 -120.19
CA ALA A 17 -37.24 -26.10 -121.40
C ALA A 17 -38.76 -26.29 -121.34
N GLU A 18 -39.42 -26.37 -122.50
CA GLU A 18 -40.88 -26.31 -122.66
C GLU A 18 -41.49 -27.67 -122.98
N ASP A 19 -42.53 -28.10 -122.25
CA ASP A 19 -43.37 -29.24 -122.65
C ASP A 19 -44.39 -28.79 -123.71
N ILE A 20 -43.95 -28.79 -124.98
CA ILE A 20 -44.84 -28.70 -126.15
C ILE A 20 -44.42 -29.80 -127.15
N ASP A 21 -45.21 -30.87 -127.23
CA ASP A 21 -45.29 -31.68 -128.46
C ASP A 21 -46.75 -31.96 -128.81
N GLY A 22 -47.03 -31.98 -130.11
CA GLY A 22 -48.37 -31.90 -130.68
C GLY A 22 -48.44 -32.38 -132.12
N LYS A 23 -48.09 -33.65 -132.35
CA LYS A 23 -48.39 -34.46 -133.56
C LYS A 23 -47.91 -33.93 -134.92
N THR A 24 -47.19 -34.80 -135.65
CA THR A 24 -47.41 -34.90 -137.11
C THR A 24 -47.31 -36.36 -137.58
N GLU A 25 -48.22 -36.78 -138.46
CA GLU A 25 -48.22 -38.08 -139.15
C GLU A 25 -47.51 -37.97 -140.50
N ILE A 26 -46.73 -38.97 -140.92
CA ILE A 26 -46.40 -39.24 -142.34
C ILE A 26 -46.46 -40.76 -142.58
N HIS A 27 -46.95 -41.17 -143.76
CA HIS A 27 -47.20 -42.57 -144.15
C HIS A 27 -46.14 -43.06 -145.20
N PRO A 28 -46.28 -44.17 -145.96
CA PRO A 28 -45.13 -45.01 -146.36
C PRO A 28 -44.65 -44.79 -147.82
N VAL A 29 -43.62 -45.54 -148.28
CA VAL A 29 -43.54 -46.30 -149.58
C VAL A 29 -42.08 -46.69 -150.00
N CYS A 30 -41.92 -47.90 -150.54
CA CYS A 30 -40.86 -48.53 -151.38
C CYS A 30 -39.34 -48.28 -151.18
N GLU A 31 -38.63 -49.37 -150.83
CA GLU A 31 -37.65 -50.16 -151.63
C GLU A 31 -36.63 -49.53 -152.63
N GLU A 32 -35.54 -50.31 -152.86
CA GLU A 32 -34.40 -50.14 -153.80
C GLU A 32 -33.17 -49.31 -153.31
N PRO A 33 -31.92 -49.56 -153.81
CA PRO A 33 -31.09 -50.62 -153.21
C PRO A 33 -29.71 -50.14 -152.69
N GLU A 34 -28.99 -51.06 -152.03
CA GLU A 34 -27.77 -50.80 -151.26
C GLU A 34 -26.57 -50.27 -152.07
N THR A 35 -25.87 -49.27 -151.52
CA THR A 35 -24.53 -48.87 -151.96
C THR A 35 -23.64 -48.53 -150.75
N SER A 36 -22.31 -48.66 -150.92
CA SER A 36 -21.31 -48.71 -149.83
C SER A 36 -21.27 -47.48 -148.90
N SER A 37 -21.88 -46.35 -149.29
CA SER A 37 -22.01 -45.16 -148.42
C SER A 37 -22.87 -45.45 -147.18
N ALA A 38 -23.94 -46.23 -147.34
CA ALA A 38 -24.88 -46.53 -146.25
C ALA A 38 -24.22 -47.33 -145.11
N LEU A 39 -23.28 -48.23 -145.42
CA LEU A 39 -22.52 -48.99 -144.42
C LEU A 39 -21.54 -48.10 -143.64
N PHE A 40 -20.90 -47.13 -144.29
CA PHE A 40 -20.00 -46.19 -143.61
C PHE A 40 -20.77 -45.26 -142.68
N TYR A 41 -21.87 -44.66 -143.14
CA TYR A 41 -22.73 -43.83 -142.29
C TYR A 41 -23.37 -44.62 -141.14
N ARG A 42 -23.69 -45.91 -141.35
CA ARG A 42 -24.20 -46.77 -140.28
C ARG A 42 -23.14 -47.09 -139.24
N ALA A 43 -21.92 -47.46 -139.63
CA ALA A 43 -20.82 -47.67 -138.68
C ALA A 43 -20.52 -46.40 -137.86
N LEU A 44 -20.58 -45.21 -138.49
CA LEU A 44 -20.38 -43.92 -137.81
C LEU A 44 -21.55 -43.53 -136.88
N LEU A 45 -22.78 -43.99 -137.19
CA LEU A 45 -23.93 -43.90 -136.27
C LEU A 45 -23.79 -44.87 -135.09
N ASP A 46 -23.40 -46.12 -135.36
CA ASP A 46 -23.18 -47.14 -134.32
C ASP A 46 -22.04 -46.70 -133.37
N GLU A 47 -20.93 -46.15 -133.88
CA GLU A 47 -19.86 -45.53 -133.09
C GLU A 47 -20.35 -44.30 -132.30
N TYR A 48 -21.20 -43.46 -132.89
CA TYR A 48 -21.78 -42.31 -132.20
C TYR A 48 -22.74 -42.72 -131.07
N GLU A 49 -23.57 -43.75 -131.27
CA GLU A 49 -24.45 -44.28 -130.22
C GLU A 49 -23.65 -44.94 -129.09
N ILE A 50 -22.59 -45.69 -129.40
CA ILE A 50 -21.65 -46.23 -128.40
C ILE A 50 -21.01 -45.09 -127.58
N ALA A 51 -20.45 -44.08 -128.26
CA ALA A 51 -19.81 -42.94 -127.57
C ALA A 51 -20.80 -42.10 -126.75
N LYS A 52 -22.05 -41.98 -127.21
CA LYS A 52 -23.15 -41.31 -126.50
C LYS A 52 -23.59 -42.08 -125.25
N ASP A 53 -23.67 -43.40 -125.33
CA ASP A 53 -23.99 -44.28 -124.20
C ASP A 53 -22.85 -44.36 -123.19
N GLU A 54 -21.59 -44.35 -123.63
CA GLU A 54 -20.42 -44.20 -122.76
C GLU A 54 -20.42 -42.83 -122.07
N LEU A 55 -20.73 -41.75 -122.79
CA LEU A 55 -20.85 -40.41 -122.20
C LEU A 55 -22.04 -40.32 -121.23
N HIS A 56 -23.14 -41.04 -121.48
CA HIS A 56 -24.24 -41.16 -120.52
C HIS A 56 -23.84 -41.95 -119.27
N LYS A 57 -23.14 -43.08 -119.42
CA LYS A 57 -22.60 -43.86 -118.27
C LYS A 57 -21.63 -43.02 -117.44
N LEU A 58 -20.70 -42.31 -118.08
CA LEU A 58 -19.77 -41.41 -117.39
C LEU A 58 -20.50 -40.25 -116.68
N ARG A 59 -21.61 -39.74 -117.22
CA ARG A 59 -22.46 -38.75 -116.52
C ARG A 59 -23.19 -39.37 -115.32
N GLU A 60 -23.67 -40.60 -115.45
CA GLU A 60 -24.33 -41.35 -114.38
C GLU A 60 -23.36 -41.64 -113.23
N GLU A 61 -22.17 -42.16 -113.56
CA GLU A 61 -21.08 -42.43 -112.62
C GLU A 61 -20.59 -41.15 -111.93
N ASN A 62 -20.39 -40.05 -112.67
CA ASN A 62 -20.01 -38.77 -112.06
C ASN A 62 -21.12 -38.21 -111.16
N ARG A 63 -22.39 -38.41 -111.49
CA ARG A 63 -23.50 -37.99 -110.63
C ARG A 63 -23.56 -38.81 -109.34
N GLN A 64 -23.44 -40.14 -109.43
CA GLN A 64 -23.34 -41.00 -108.23
C GLN A 64 -22.13 -40.64 -107.37
N ILE A 65 -20.97 -40.35 -107.98
CA ILE A 65 -19.76 -39.90 -107.28
C ILE A 65 -19.95 -38.54 -106.59
N ILE A 66 -20.83 -37.66 -107.10
CA ILE A 66 -21.19 -36.39 -106.45
C ILE A 66 -22.16 -36.67 -105.29
N GLU A 67 -23.24 -37.43 -105.52
CA GLU A 67 -24.23 -37.80 -104.49
C GLU A 67 -23.57 -38.53 -103.30
N ASP A 68 -22.63 -39.46 -103.56
CA ASP A 68 -21.84 -40.16 -102.54
C ASP A 68 -20.93 -39.19 -101.76
N LYS A 69 -20.31 -38.21 -102.43
CA LYS A 69 -19.46 -37.20 -101.78
C LYS A 69 -20.29 -36.25 -100.93
N ASP A 70 -21.45 -35.81 -101.40
CA ASP A 70 -22.33 -34.91 -100.66
C ASP A 70 -22.92 -35.63 -99.43
N ALA A 71 -23.25 -36.92 -99.53
CA ALA A 71 -23.63 -37.75 -98.39
C ALA A 71 -22.48 -37.90 -97.37
N ILE A 72 -21.23 -38.05 -97.82
CA ILE A 72 -20.03 -38.08 -96.95
C ILE A 72 -19.80 -36.71 -96.29
N LEU A 73 -19.91 -35.61 -97.04
CA LEU A 73 -19.76 -34.25 -96.53
C LEU A 73 -20.85 -33.91 -95.50
N GLN A 74 -22.12 -34.21 -95.77
CA GLN A 74 -23.22 -34.01 -94.84
C GLN A 74 -23.04 -34.84 -93.55
N ARG A 75 -22.55 -36.08 -93.67
CA ARG A 75 -22.20 -36.92 -92.51
C ARG A 75 -21.05 -36.35 -91.69
N HIS A 76 -20.03 -35.79 -92.33
CA HIS A 76 -18.94 -35.12 -91.63
C HIS A 76 -19.38 -33.79 -91.00
N GLN A 77 -20.25 -33.01 -91.65
CA GLN A 77 -20.81 -31.79 -91.06
C GLN A 77 -21.62 -32.11 -89.81
N SER A 78 -22.51 -33.12 -89.85
CA SER A 78 -23.24 -33.56 -88.65
C SER A 78 -22.30 -34.01 -87.52
N GLN A 79 -21.18 -34.66 -87.85
CA GLN A 79 -20.16 -35.04 -86.86
C GLN A 79 -19.41 -33.84 -86.28
N ILE A 80 -19.19 -32.78 -87.06
CA ILE A 80 -18.61 -31.52 -86.58
C ILE A 80 -19.60 -30.83 -85.64
N ASP A 81 -20.85 -30.63 -86.09
CA ASP A 81 -21.89 -29.97 -85.29
C ASP A 81 -22.15 -30.68 -83.94
N ASP A 82 -22.15 -32.02 -83.92
CA ASP A 82 -22.31 -32.81 -82.70
C ASP A 82 -21.10 -32.69 -81.77
N ARG A 83 -19.87 -32.58 -82.32
CA ARG A 83 -18.67 -32.34 -81.52
C ARG A 83 -18.58 -30.93 -80.99
N ASP A 84 -18.99 -29.92 -81.76
CA ASP A 84 -19.02 -28.54 -81.31
C ASP A 84 -20.07 -28.34 -80.20
N ARG A 85 -21.23 -29.02 -80.29
CA ARG A 85 -22.19 -29.11 -79.19
C ARG A 85 -21.59 -29.78 -77.95
N GLN A 86 -20.82 -30.87 -78.11
CA GLN A 86 -20.14 -31.54 -76.98
C GLN A 86 -19.06 -30.64 -76.35
N ILE A 87 -18.26 -29.95 -77.16
CA ILE A 87 -17.23 -29.00 -76.71
C ILE A 87 -17.88 -27.83 -75.97
N ALA A 88 -18.96 -27.24 -76.50
CA ALA A 88 -19.69 -26.17 -75.84
C ALA A 88 -20.25 -26.60 -74.46
N SER A 89 -20.76 -27.83 -74.33
CA SER A 89 -21.21 -28.38 -73.04
C SER A 89 -20.06 -28.51 -72.04
N LEU A 90 -18.91 -29.04 -72.46
CA LEU A 90 -17.74 -29.22 -71.59
C LEU A 90 -17.11 -27.88 -71.19
N VAL A 91 -17.12 -26.88 -72.09
CA VAL A 91 -16.69 -25.50 -71.79
C VAL A 91 -17.62 -24.86 -70.76
N LYS A 92 -18.94 -25.06 -70.88
CA LYS A 92 -19.90 -24.57 -69.88
C LYS A 92 -19.68 -25.23 -68.52
N GLU A 93 -19.63 -26.57 -68.47
CA GLU A 93 -19.39 -27.32 -67.23
C GLU A 93 -18.09 -26.88 -66.53
N LYS A 94 -17.00 -26.70 -67.30
CA LYS A 94 -15.74 -26.17 -66.78
C LYS A 94 -15.86 -24.74 -66.23
N CYS A 95 -16.66 -23.88 -66.87
CA CYS A 95 -16.94 -22.53 -66.39
C CYS A 95 -17.72 -22.55 -65.07
N ASP A 96 -18.78 -23.37 -64.99
CA ASP A 96 -19.61 -23.54 -63.80
C ASP A 96 -18.79 -24.10 -62.62
N ILE A 97 -17.91 -25.09 -62.87
CA ILE A 97 -16.94 -25.60 -61.89
C ILE A 97 -15.99 -24.48 -61.43
N GLN A 98 -15.36 -23.75 -62.37
CA GLN A 98 -14.41 -22.68 -62.04
C GLN A 98 -15.07 -21.54 -61.22
N ASN A 99 -16.31 -21.19 -61.54
CA ASN A 99 -17.10 -20.23 -60.77
C ASN A 99 -17.41 -20.74 -59.35
N SER A 100 -17.75 -22.03 -59.20
CA SER A 100 -17.94 -22.65 -57.89
C SER A 100 -16.65 -22.67 -57.05
N GLU A 101 -15.50 -22.95 -57.68
CA GLU A 101 -14.20 -22.97 -57.02
C GLU A 101 -13.79 -21.57 -56.53
N ILE A 102 -14.01 -20.54 -57.37
CA ILE A 102 -13.79 -19.13 -56.98
C ILE A 102 -14.67 -18.75 -55.78
N ARG A 103 -15.94 -19.20 -55.77
CA ARG A 103 -16.86 -18.93 -54.65
C ARG A 103 -16.39 -19.59 -53.35
N VAL A 104 -16.08 -20.89 -53.38
CA VAL A 104 -15.58 -21.63 -52.21
C VAL A 104 -14.23 -21.09 -51.71
N ARG A 105 -13.32 -20.73 -52.62
CA ARG A 105 -12.05 -20.05 -52.26
C ARG A 105 -12.29 -18.69 -51.57
N SER A 106 -13.32 -17.95 -51.98
CA SER A 106 -13.71 -16.67 -51.38
C SER A 106 -14.33 -16.87 -49.98
N GLU A 107 -15.25 -17.82 -49.84
CA GLU A 107 -15.90 -18.20 -48.58
C GLU A 107 -14.87 -18.68 -47.54
N LEU A 108 -13.98 -19.61 -47.92
CA LEU A 108 -12.88 -20.07 -47.07
C LEU A 108 -11.93 -18.94 -46.65
N LYS A 109 -11.63 -18.00 -47.57
CA LYS A 109 -10.81 -16.83 -47.24
C LYS A 109 -11.50 -15.91 -46.22
N GLN A 110 -12.81 -15.65 -46.38
CA GLN A 110 -13.58 -14.89 -45.40
C GLN A 110 -13.61 -15.60 -44.03
N GLN A 111 -13.84 -16.91 -43.98
CA GLN A 111 -13.81 -17.68 -42.74
C GLN A 111 -12.43 -17.61 -42.06
N VAL A 112 -11.34 -17.78 -42.80
CA VAL A 112 -9.97 -17.64 -42.30
C VAL A 112 -9.71 -16.22 -41.75
N ASP A 113 -10.18 -15.17 -42.43
CA ASP A 113 -9.99 -13.79 -41.98
C ASP A 113 -10.95 -13.39 -40.84
N VAL A 114 -12.08 -14.10 -40.64
CA VAL A 114 -12.90 -14.06 -39.42
C VAL A 114 -12.18 -14.74 -38.25
N LEU A 115 -11.67 -15.95 -38.44
CA LEU A 115 -10.95 -16.71 -37.41
C LEU A 115 -9.68 -15.98 -36.93
N LYS A 116 -8.92 -15.35 -37.84
CA LYS A 116 -7.78 -14.48 -37.48
C LYS A 116 -8.21 -13.31 -36.59
N ARG A 117 -9.35 -12.67 -36.88
CA ARG A 117 -9.89 -11.57 -36.07
C ARG A 117 -10.31 -12.02 -34.68
N HIS A 118 -10.98 -13.18 -34.55
CA HIS A 118 -11.31 -13.75 -33.24
C HIS A 118 -10.06 -14.15 -32.46
N LEU A 119 -9.04 -14.73 -33.10
CA LEU A 119 -7.78 -15.08 -32.45
C LEU A 119 -7.05 -13.82 -31.95
N ALA A 120 -6.97 -12.76 -32.77
CA ALA A 120 -6.36 -11.49 -32.38
C ALA A 120 -7.14 -10.75 -31.27
N ALA A 121 -8.47 -10.88 -31.23
CA ALA A 121 -9.28 -10.40 -30.12
C ALA A 121 -8.99 -11.18 -28.83
N ALA A 122 -8.97 -12.51 -28.90
CA ALA A 122 -8.71 -13.38 -27.74
C ALA A 122 -7.28 -13.21 -27.18
N THR A 123 -6.26 -12.97 -28.01
CA THR A 123 -4.91 -12.64 -27.52
C THR A 123 -4.90 -11.28 -26.81
N LYS A 124 -5.54 -10.27 -27.39
CA LYS A 124 -5.65 -8.93 -26.78
C LYS A 124 -6.42 -8.95 -25.46
N GLU A 125 -7.48 -9.76 -25.35
CA GLU A 125 -8.20 -9.96 -24.09
C GLU A 125 -7.35 -10.67 -23.05
N LYS A 126 -6.64 -11.74 -23.43
CA LYS A 126 -5.69 -12.44 -22.55
C LYS A 126 -4.60 -11.48 -22.02
N GLU A 127 -4.01 -10.68 -22.89
CA GLU A 127 -3.02 -9.66 -22.53
C GLU A 127 -3.61 -8.61 -21.57
N ALA A 128 -4.81 -8.10 -21.86
CA ALA A 128 -5.51 -7.15 -21.00
C ALA A 128 -5.86 -7.75 -19.62
N ILE A 129 -6.16 -9.05 -19.54
CA ILE A 129 -6.38 -9.75 -18.26
C ILE A 129 -5.07 -9.87 -17.48
N VAL A 130 -3.95 -10.22 -18.13
CA VAL A 130 -2.62 -10.27 -17.48
C VAL A 130 -2.21 -8.89 -16.95
N VAL A 131 -2.40 -7.82 -17.72
CA VAL A 131 -2.13 -6.44 -17.26
C VAL A 131 -3.00 -6.06 -16.07
N LYS A 132 -4.32 -6.35 -16.13
CA LYS A 132 -5.25 -6.10 -15.00
C LYS A 132 -4.90 -6.92 -13.76
N TYR A 133 -4.39 -8.14 -13.92
CA TYR A 133 -3.92 -8.97 -12.81
C TYR A 133 -2.66 -8.37 -12.17
N ALA A 134 -1.63 -8.06 -12.96
CA ALA A 134 -0.39 -7.43 -12.48
C ALA A 134 -0.63 -6.06 -11.81
N GLN A 135 -1.57 -5.25 -12.32
CA GLN A 135 -1.98 -4.00 -11.68
C GLN A 135 -2.64 -4.23 -10.30
N ARG A 136 -3.51 -5.25 -10.17
CA ARG A 136 -4.12 -5.62 -8.89
C ARG A 136 -3.10 -6.16 -7.90
N GLU A 137 -2.19 -7.00 -8.36
CA GLU A 137 -1.14 -7.63 -7.53
C GLU A 137 -0.12 -6.59 -7.05
N HIS A 138 0.30 -5.65 -7.90
CA HIS A 138 1.10 -4.49 -7.49
C HIS A 138 0.33 -3.60 -6.47
N GLY A 139 -0.97 -3.38 -6.69
CA GLY A 139 -1.82 -2.66 -5.74
C GLY A 139 -1.92 -3.36 -4.38
N ALA A 140 -2.09 -4.69 -4.37
CA ALA A 140 -2.11 -5.51 -3.17
C ALA A 140 -0.78 -5.43 -2.41
N LEU A 141 0.36 -5.62 -3.08
CA LEU A 141 1.69 -5.49 -2.49
C LEU A 141 1.95 -4.09 -1.91
N LYS A 142 1.43 -3.03 -2.56
CA LYS A 142 1.53 -1.66 -2.04
C LYS A 142 0.69 -1.46 -0.77
N LEU A 143 -0.50 -2.04 -0.71
CA LEU A 143 -1.35 -2.03 0.50
C LEU A 143 -0.74 -2.88 1.63
N GLU A 144 -0.17 -4.04 1.31
CA GLU A 144 0.49 -4.93 2.28
C GLU A 144 1.72 -4.26 2.91
N LEU A 145 2.53 -3.55 2.12
CA LEU A 145 3.63 -2.72 2.63
C LEU A 145 3.14 -1.53 3.49
N GLN A 146 1.99 -0.94 3.14
CA GLN A 146 1.36 0.10 3.97
C GLN A 146 0.82 -0.48 5.29
N ILE A 147 0.30 -1.70 5.30
CA ILE A 147 -0.08 -2.41 6.53
C ILE A 147 1.16 -2.70 7.38
N GLU A 148 2.21 -3.32 6.82
CA GLU A 148 3.42 -3.68 7.59
C GLU A 148 4.12 -2.43 8.19
N THR A 149 4.10 -1.29 7.50
CA THR A 149 4.65 -0.03 8.02
C THR A 149 3.77 0.61 9.11
N LEU A 150 2.44 0.52 9.00
CA LEU A 150 1.52 0.94 10.07
C LEU A 150 1.59 0.02 11.29
N GLU A 151 1.74 -1.29 11.10
CA GLU A 151 1.93 -2.27 12.18
C GLU A 151 3.25 -2.04 12.95
N LYS A 152 4.35 -1.76 12.23
CA LYS A 152 5.63 -1.35 12.84
C LYS A 152 5.44 -0.10 13.72
N ARG A 153 4.85 0.96 13.16
CA ARG A 153 4.58 2.21 13.89
C ARG A 153 3.68 1.99 15.11
N LEU A 154 2.64 1.17 15.00
CA LEU A 154 1.76 0.80 16.11
C LEU A 154 2.52 0.01 17.21
N ALA A 155 3.39 -0.93 16.82
CA ALA A 155 4.20 -1.70 17.75
C ALA A 155 5.27 -0.83 18.46
N ASP A 156 5.82 0.17 17.77
CA ASP A 156 6.78 1.13 18.35
C ASP A 156 6.07 2.07 19.34
N SER A 157 4.93 2.67 18.96
CA SER A 157 4.11 3.48 19.88
C SER A 157 3.55 2.67 21.06
N SER A 158 3.30 1.36 20.90
CA SER A 158 2.97 0.49 22.03
C SER A 158 4.14 0.36 23.01
N ARG A 159 5.37 0.17 22.52
CA ARG A 159 6.58 0.11 23.37
C ARG A 159 6.83 1.43 24.09
N GLU A 160 6.60 2.56 23.43
CA GLU A 160 6.67 3.89 24.05
C GLU A 160 5.63 4.05 25.16
N ARG A 161 4.36 3.74 24.90
CA ARG A 161 3.29 3.73 25.92
C ARG A 161 3.66 2.86 27.11
N ASP A 162 4.18 1.66 26.87
CA ASP A 162 4.49 0.70 27.93
C ASP A 162 5.73 1.14 28.75
N SER A 163 6.68 1.85 28.12
CA SER A 163 7.79 2.55 28.78
C SER A 163 7.30 3.72 29.66
N LEU A 164 6.41 4.56 29.13
CA LEU A 164 5.79 5.66 29.88
C LEU A 164 4.97 5.14 31.07
N LEU A 165 4.25 4.02 30.92
CA LEU A 165 3.55 3.35 32.02
C LEU A 165 4.50 2.83 33.11
N MET A 166 5.71 2.37 32.76
CA MET A 166 6.72 2.03 33.76
C MET A 166 7.30 3.28 34.44
N LYS A 167 7.55 4.37 33.69
CA LYS A 167 7.99 5.66 34.27
C LYS A 167 6.96 6.22 35.26
N ILE A 168 5.66 6.11 34.93
CA ILE A 168 4.54 6.47 35.83
C ILE A 168 4.50 5.57 37.08
N LYS A 169 4.78 4.26 36.97
CA LYS A 169 4.86 3.36 38.14
C LYS A 169 6.01 3.74 39.07
N ASN A 170 7.19 4.03 38.51
CA ASN A 170 8.36 4.44 39.29
C ASN A 170 8.10 5.75 40.03
N LEU A 171 7.59 6.79 39.34
CA LEU A 171 7.24 8.07 39.95
C LEU A 171 6.16 7.95 41.06
N ASN A 172 5.24 6.99 40.96
CA ASN A 172 4.29 6.71 42.05
C ASN A 172 4.96 5.99 43.24
N GLY A 173 5.99 5.16 43.00
CA GLY A 173 6.85 4.60 44.03
C GLY A 173 7.65 5.69 44.77
N ASP A 174 8.31 6.57 44.02
CA ASP A 174 9.10 7.70 44.55
C ASP A 174 8.21 8.67 45.35
N LYS A 175 7.00 8.94 44.86
CA LYS A 175 5.97 9.69 45.59
C LYS A 175 5.59 9.01 46.90
N SER A 176 5.35 7.69 46.89
CA SER A 176 5.03 6.93 48.11
C SER A 176 6.17 6.96 49.12
N LEU A 177 7.42 6.84 48.67
CA LEU A 177 8.61 6.93 49.52
C LEU A 177 8.77 8.34 50.12
N THR A 178 8.51 9.37 49.30
CA THR A 178 8.56 10.77 49.73
C THR A 178 7.49 11.06 50.78
N CYS A 179 6.26 10.56 50.62
CA CYS A 179 5.21 10.67 51.64
C CYS A 179 5.63 9.99 52.96
N GLN A 180 6.15 8.76 52.90
CA GLN A 180 6.63 8.04 54.10
C GLN A 180 7.76 8.80 54.82
N LEU A 181 8.68 9.42 54.07
CA LEU A 181 9.75 10.24 54.65
C LEU A 181 9.21 11.53 55.29
N ILE A 182 8.20 12.17 54.69
CA ILE A 182 7.51 13.33 55.28
C ILE A 182 6.79 12.92 56.58
N ASP A 183 6.04 11.82 56.57
CA ASP A 183 5.34 11.30 57.75
C ASP A 183 6.33 10.97 58.89
N GLN A 184 7.47 10.35 58.56
CA GLN A 184 8.56 10.12 59.52
C GLN A 184 9.11 11.44 60.08
N LYS A 185 9.38 12.45 59.24
CA LYS A 185 9.89 13.75 59.71
C LYS A 185 8.86 14.54 60.52
N CYS A 186 7.56 14.37 60.24
CA CYS A 186 6.49 14.86 61.11
C CYS A 186 6.47 14.15 62.46
N ALA A 187 6.69 12.84 62.52
CA ALA A 187 6.80 12.08 63.76
C ALA A 187 8.04 12.49 64.59
N GLU A 188 9.20 12.67 63.95
CA GLU A 188 10.43 13.18 64.57
C GLU A 188 10.23 14.60 65.14
N LEU A 189 9.61 15.51 64.38
CA LEU A 189 9.26 16.85 64.85
C LEU A 189 8.30 16.83 66.05
N LEU A 190 7.36 15.88 66.09
CA LEU A 190 6.48 15.69 67.24
C LEU A 190 7.20 15.09 68.46
N ALA A 191 8.24 14.27 68.27
CA ALA A 191 9.11 13.80 69.37
C ALA A 191 9.89 14.98 69.96
N VAL A 192 10.67 15.69 69.13
CA VAL A 192 11.48 16.85 69.56
C VAL A 192 10.64 17.94 70.23
N ARG A 193 9.38 18.15 69.80
CA ARG A 193 8.45 19.08 70.46
C ARG A 193 8.03 18.64 71.86
N ARG A 194 7.92 17.34 72.14
CA ARG A 194 7.67 16.81 73.49
C ARG A 194 8.91 16.95 74.36
N ASP A 195 10.08 16.59 73.84
CA ASP A 195 11.36 16.69 74.57
C ASP A 195 11.66 18.15 74.95
N LEU A 196 11.40 19.09 74.03
CA LEU A 196 11.51 20.53 74.28
C LEU A 196 10.51 21.03 75.35
N ALA A 197 9.33 20.41 75.47
CA ALA A 197 8.40 20.71 76.56
C ALA A 197 8.93 20.18 77.90
N THR A 198 9.37 18.91 77.97
CA THR A 198 9.92 18.35 79.21
C THR A 198 11.17 19.10 79.67
N VAL A 199 12.03 19.55 78.76
CA VAL A 199 13.21 20.38 79.08
C VAL A 199 12.80 21.76 79.61
N LYS A 200 11.70 22.36 79.12
CA LYS A 200 11.16 23.61 79.69
C LYS A 200 10.61 23.43 81.11
N ASP A 201 9.88 22.35 81.35
CA ASP A 201 9.34 22.03 82.67
C ASP A 201 10.47 21.73 83.68
N GLU A 202 11.49 20.99 83.22
CA GLU A 202 12.75 20.77 83.96
C GLU A 202 13.51 22.07 84.25
N LEU A 203 13.56 23.01 83.29
CA LEU A 203 14.23 24.30 83.47
C LEU A 203 13.46 25.17 84.46
N SER A 204 12.12 25.22 84.38
CA SER A 204 11.26 25.88 85.38
C SER A 204 11.44 25.25 86.77
N SER A 205 11.54 23.92 86.85
CA SER A 205 11.83 23.19 88.10
C SER A 205 13.21 23.53 88.67
N ARG A 206 14.23 23.75 87.83
CA ARG A 206 15.56 24.19 88.28
C ARG A 206 15.56 25.67 88.70
N ASP A 207 14.91 26.54 87.95
CA ASP A 207 14.74 27.97 88.25
C ASP A 207 14.01 28.19 89.58
N ASN A 208 12.90 27.49 89.82
CA ASN A 208 12.18 27.52 91.10
C ASN A 208 13.05 27.01 92.27
N ARG A 209 13.87 25.97 92.06
CA ARG A 209 14.84 25.49 93.07
C ARG A 209 15.96 26.49 93.32
N LEU A 210 16.47 27.16 92.29
CA LEU A 210 17.48 28.20 92.39
C LEU A 210 16.95 29.38 93.19
N LYS A 211 15.74 29.88 92.89
CA LYS A 211 15.05 30.94 93.64
C LYS A 211 14.86 30.60 95.12
N MET A 212 14.48 29.35 95.44
CA MET A 212 14.42 28.88 96.83
C MET A 212 15.80 28.85 97.51
N SER A 213 16.87 28.52 96.77
CA SER A 213 18.24 28.57 97.30
C SER A 213 18.75 29.99 97.50
N GLU A 214 18.43 30.91 96.59
CA GLU A 214 18.75 32.34 96.71
C GLU A 214 18.04 32.98 97.90
N ALA A 215 16.76 32.64 98.13
CA ALA A 215 16.01 33.09 99.29
C ALA A 215 16.67 32.62 100.61
N LYS A 216 17.04 31.34 100.72
CA LYS A 216 17.77 30.81 101.89
C LYS A 216 19.15 31.47 102.08
N LEU A 217 19.92 31.63 101.00
CA LEU A 217 21.20 32.33 101.05
C LEU A 217 21.04 33.84 101.33
N LYS A 218 19.86 34.42 101.16
CA LYS A 218 19.55 35.78 101.63
C LYS A 218 19.26 35.77 103.14
N GLU A 219 18.41 34.86 103.59
CA GLU A 219 18.08 34.64 105.01
C GLU A 219 19.35 34.39 105.86
N GLU A 220 20.25 33.50 105.41
CA GLU A 220 21.54 33.25 106.07
C GLU A 220 22.47 34.48 106.07
N ARG A 221 22.45 35.30 105.03
CA ARG A 221 23.24 36.56 104.98
C ARG A 221 22.66 37.63 105.89
N ASP A 222 21.33 37.71 105.99
CA ASP A 222 20.62 38.64 106.85
C ASP A 222 20.86 38.24 108.34
N ALA A 223 20.76 36.95 108.67
CA ALA A 223 21.10 36.41 109.99
C ALA A 223 22.59 36.59 110.35
N ASN A 224 23.52 36.39 109.40
CA ASN A 224 24.94 36.67 109.64
C ASN A 224 25.22 38.17 109.86
N ARG A 225 24.49 39.08 109.20
CA ARG A 225 24.59 40.52 109.49
C ARG A 225 24.10 40.85 110.89
N GLU A 226 23.00 40.24 111.34
CA GLU A 226 22.53 40.41 112.72
C GLU A 226 23.55 39.86 113.74
N MET A 227 24.07 38.65 113.52
CA MET A 227 25.08 38.03 114.38
C MET A 227 26.38 38.85 114.44
N LYS A 228 26.82 39.44 113.32
CA LYS A 228 27.96 40.37 113.28
C LYS A 228 27.68 41.62 114.11
N SER A 229 26.50 42.23 113.99
CA SER A 229 26.11 43.38 114.80
C SER A 229 26.09 43.06 116.30
N ARG A 230 25.58 41.88 116.69
CA ARG A 230 25.66 41.37 118.07
C ARG A 230 27.10 41.19 118.55
N LEU A 231 28.00 40.67 117.71
CA LEU A 231 29.44 40.52 118.02
C LEU A 231 30.16 41.86 118.14
N GLU A 232 29.82 42.85 117.32
CA GLU A 232 30.35 44.22 117.42
C GLU A 232 29.93 44.88 118.73
N LEU A 233 28.66 44.71 119.13
CA LEU A 233 28.11 45.24 120.38
C LEU A 233 28.73 44.55 121.62
N LEU A 234 28.95 43.23 121.58
CA LEU A 234 29.71 42.51 122.61
C LEU A 234 31.18 42.95 122.65
N SER A 235 31.80 43.21 121.50
CA SER A 235 33.19 43.70 121.42
C SER A 235 33.32 45.11 122.00
N HIS A 236 32.33 45.98 121.79
CA HIS A 236 32.25 47.29 122.44
C HIS A 236 32.20 47.13 123.97
N ARG A 237 31.35 46.23 124.47
CA ARG A 237 31.23 45.97 125.92
C ARG A 237 32.49 45.36 126.55
N ILE A 238 33.20 44.49 125.82
CA ILE A 238 34.52 44.00 126.25
C ILE A 238 35.55 45.14 126.28
N LYS A 239 35.45 46.11 125.37
CA LYS A 239 36.32 47.29 125.38
C LYS A 239 36.00 48.22 126.55
N GLU A 240 34.72 48.55 126.80
CA GLU A 240 34.26 49.29 127.98
C GLU A 240 34.83 48.68 129.27
N GLN A 241 34.72 47.36 129.43
CA GLN A 241 35.26 46.65 130.60
C GLN A 241 36.78 46.71 130.69
N LYS A 242 37.52 46.74 129.57
CA LYS A 242 38.97 46.95 129.58
C LYS A 242 39.34 48.38 129.93
N ASP A 243 38.66 49.36 129.37
CA ASP A 243 38.88 50.78 129.65
C ASP A 243 38.60 51.07 131.14
N ASP A 244 37.59 50.42 131.76
CA ASP A 244 37.31 50.38 133.21
C ASP A 244 38.43 49.75 134.06
N PHE A 245 39.05 48.65 133.58
CA PHE A 245 40.18 48.01 134.26
C PHE A 245 41.45 48.86 134.18
N ASP A 246 41.72 49.46 133.02
CA ASP A 246 42.86 50.36 132.82
C ASP A 246 42.72 51.66 133.63
N LEU A 247 41.49 52.13 133.90
CA LEU A 247 41.24 53.19 134.88
C LEU A 247 41.69 52.76 136.28
N LYS A 248 41.22 51.61 136.77
CA LYS A 248 41.59 51.09 138.09
C LYS A 248 43.10 50.82 138.24
N ILE A 249 43.77 50.42 137.16
CA ILE A 249 45.23 50.28 137.14
C ILE A 249 45.92 51.64 137.30
N LYS A 250 45.41 52.71 136.65
CA LYS A 250 45.93 54.08 136.83
C LYS A 250 45.68 54.61 138.24
N ASP A 251 44.48 54.44 138.80
CA ASP A 251 44.16 54.83 140.18
C ASP A 251 45.12 54.16 141.17
N MET A 252 45.37 52.86 141.00
CA MET A 252 46.31 52.09 141.84
C MET A 252 47.77 52.52 141.65
N GLN A 253 48.17 52.93 140.44
CA GLN A 253 49.49 53.51 140.17
C GLN A 253 49.64 54.92 140.78
N GLU A 254 48.57 55.71 140.85
CA GLU A 254 48.58 57.04 141.47
C GLU A 254 48.65 56.95 143.00
N VAL A 255 47.96 55.99 143.61
CA VAL A 255 48.15 55.63 145.04
C VAL A 255 49.61 55.24 145.29
N LEU A 256 50.21 54.37 144.46
CA LEU A 256 51.63 53.98 144.57
C LEU A 256 52.62 55.13 144.34
N LYS A 257 52.22 56.17 143.61
CA LYS A 257 53.03 57.38 143.38
C LYS A 257 52.99 58.31 144.60
N ASN A 258 51.80 58.54 145.15
CA ASN A 258 51.58 59.39 146.32
C ASN A 258 52.16 58.77 147.61
N TYR A 259 52.24 57.43 147.69
CA TYR A 259 52.91 56.74 148.80
C TYR A 259 54.45 56.87 148.77
N LYS A 260 55.05 57.24 147.62
CA LYS A 260 56.51 57.28 147.43
C LYS A 260 57.16 58.66 147.60
N SER A 261 56.40 59.68 148.00
CA SER A 261 56.89 61.05 148.23
C SER A 261 56.73 61.52 149.68
N ALA A 262 56.65 60.60 150.64
CA ALA A 262 56.29 60.91 152.04
C ALA A 262 57.18 60.25 153.13
N GLU A 263 58.21 59.49 152.74
CA GLU A 263 59.11 58.80 153.67
C GLU A 263 60.57 59.27 153.42
N GLU A 264 61.16 60.02 154.36
CA GLU A 264 62.41 60.75 154.16
C GLU A 264 63.70 59.99 154.54
N ASN A 265 64.83 60.58 154.11
CA ASN A 265 66.20 60.30 154.53
C ASN A 265 66.39 59.79 155.98
N LYS A 266 67.18 58.70 156.15
CA LYS A 266 68.34 58.68 157.08
C LYS A 266 69.27 57.45 157.00
N THR A 267 70.45 57.65 156.39
CA THR A 267 71.79 57.26 156.93
C THR A 267 72.07 55.75 157.19
N VAL A 268 73.23 55.25 157.68
CA VAL A 268 74.45 55.84 158.29
C VAL A 268 75.69 54.91 158.17
N MET A 269 76.91 55.47 158.11
CA MET A 269 78.27 54.91 158.42
C MET A 269 78.70 53.54 157.79
N ALA A 270 79.94 53.04 157.89
CA ALA A 270 81.20 53.40 158.57
C ALA A 270 82.41 52.73 157.85
N GLU A 271 83.70 53.00 158.12
CA GLU A 271 84.43 54.23 158.53
C GLU A 271 85.96 53.97 158.40
N GLU A 272 86.73 55.04 158.12
CA GLU A 272 88.18 55.28 158.36
C GLU A 272 89.35 54.38 157.87
N GLU A 273 90.53 55.02 157.94
CA GLU A 273 91.92 54.54 157.99
C GLU A 273 92.57 53.85 156.78
N ARG A 274 92.81 54.70 155.79
CA ARG A 274 94.09 54.85 155.08
C ARG A 274 95.35 54.37 155.84
N ILE A 275 96.13 53.54 155.14
CA ILE A 275 97.61 53.57 155.07
C ILE A 275 98.35 53.11 156.34
N GLU A 276 98.62 51.81 156.38
CA GLU A 276 99.99 51.32 156.59
C GLU A 276 100.59 50.98 155.22
N HIS A 277 101.58 51.75 154.76
CA HIS A 277 102.15 51.68 153.41
C HIS A 277 103.45 50.85 153.40
N GLN A 278 103.45 49.62 152.88
CA GLN A 278 104.57 49.17 152.02
C GLN A 278 104.40 47.93 151.10
N ALA A 279 103.20 47.33 150.93
CA ALA A 279 102.99 46.21 149.99
C ALA A 279 102.13 46.55 148.75
N LYS A 280 101.66 47.80 148.62
CA LYS A 280 100.47 48.16 147.81
C LYS A 280 100.69 48.47 146.32
N VAL A 281 101.82 48.06 145.73
CA VAL A 281 102.23 48.49 144.37
C VAL A 281 102.27 47.35 143.33
N ILE A 282 102.40 46.09 143.75
CA ILE A 282 102.63 44.97 142.82
C ILE A 282 101.31 44.30 142.34
N VAL A 283 100.29 44.20 143.21
CA VAL A 283 99.02 43.52 142.88
C VAL A 283 98.05 44.40 142.09
N GLU A 284 97.99 45.70 142.39
CA GLU A 284 97.01 46.62 141.78
C GLU A 284 97.24 46.79 140.26
N ASN A 285 98.49 46.65 139.81
CA ASN A 285 98.87 46.73 138.40
C ASN A 285 98.34 45.52 137.59
N GLN A 286 98.26 44.33 138.21
CA GLN A 286 97.73 43.13 137.56
C GLN A 286 96.20 43.21 137.37
N TYR A 287 95.47 43.77 138.33
CA TYR A 287 94.03 43.98 138.20
C TYR A 287 93.69 44.97 137.07
N LYS A 288 94.38 46.12 137.03
CA LYS A 288 94.22 47.12 135.96
C LYS A 288 94.62 46.58 134.59
N GLN A 289 95.64 45.72 134.51
CA GLN A 289 96.03 45.04 133.27
C GLN A 289 95.00 43.99 132.82
N ASN A 290 94.39 43.25 133.75
CA ASN A 290 93.30 42.31 133.45
C ASN A 290 92.05 43.02 132.94
N GLU A 291 91.61 44.09 133.61
CA GLU A 291 90.44 44.88 133.22
C GLU A 291 90.64 45.51 131.82
N LEU A 292 91.82 46.10 131.57
CA LEU A 292 92.19 46.60 130.24
C LEU A 292 92.26 45.49 129.17
N SER A 293 92.62 44.25 129.56
CA SER A 293 92.61 43.09 128.65
C SER A 293 91.19 42.67 128.27
N GLN A 294 90.24 42.69 129.21
CA GLN A 294 88.83 42.40 128.97
C GLN A 294 88.19 43.48 128.09
N TYR A 295 88.49 44.75 128.36
CA TYR A 295 88.02 45.86 127.52
C TYR A 295 88.57 45.78 126.09
N LYS A 296 89.83 45.34 125.91
CA LYS A 296 90.40 45.06 124.58
C LYS A 296 89.77 43.86 123.89
N LEU A 297 89.43 42.78 124.61
CA LEU A 297 88.67 41.66 124.04
C LEU A 297 87.28 42.09 123.59
N LEU A 298 86.57 42.85 124.44
CA LEU A 298 85.22 43.34 124.15
C LEU A 298 85.22 44.29 122.95
N LEU A 299 86.16 45.25 122.90
CA LEU A 299 86.35 46.13 121.75
C LEU A 299 86.61 45.33 120.47
N LYS A 300 87.52 44.35 120.51
CA LYS A 300 87.82 43.50 119.35
C LYS A 300 86.61 42.64 118.91
N SER A 301 85.76 42.23 119.85
CA SER A 301 84.51 41.53 119.53
C SER A 301 83.48 42.47 118.89
N PHE A 302 83.41 43.73 119.32
CA PHE A 302 82.55 44.75 118.73
C PHE A 302 83.03 45.16 117.32
N GLU A 303 84.35 45.31 117.13
CA GLU A 303 84.97 45.52 115.82
C GLU A 303 84.63 44.36 114.87
N SER A 304 84.79 43.10 115.32
CA SER A 304 84.45 41.92 114.52
C SER A 304 82.94 41.80 114.22
N LEU A 305 82.06 42.16 115.16
CA LEU A 305 80.61 42.21 114.92
C LEU A 305 80.24 43.31 113.92
N LYS A 306 80.89 44.48 113.98
CA LYS A 306 80.71 45.58 113.03
C LYS A 306 81.22 45.24 111.64
N GLU A 307 82.34 44.51 111.53
CA GLU A 307 82.82 43.95 110.27
C GLU A 307 81.82 42.92 109.71
N GLN A 308 81.24 42.05 110.56
CA GLN A 308 80.21 41.09 110.14
C GLN A 308 78.89 41.77 109.73
N GLU A 309 78.48 42.85 110.41
CA GLU A 309 77.33 43.66 110.03
C GLU A 309 77.57 44.33 108.67
N ASN A 310 78.71 45.00 108.49
CA ASN A 310 79.10 45.61 107.22
C ASN A 310 79.09 44.57 106.08
N ALA A 311 79.72 43.41 106.28
CA ALA A 311 79.73 42.32 105.29
C ALA A 311 78.30 41.88 104.92
N ARG A 312 77.41 41.66 105.90
CA ARG A 312 76.00 41.35 105.66
C ARG A 312 75.25 42.47 104.94
N THR A 313 75.57 43.74 105.16
CA THR A 313 74.96 44.84 104.41
C THR A 313 75.40 44.88 102.95
N GLU A 314 76.65 44.51 102.63
CA GLU A 314 77.11 44.36 101.24
C GLU A 314 76.52 43.11 100.58
N GLU A 315 76.42 41.98 101.28
CA GLU A 315 75.69 40.79 100.81
C GLU A 315 74.22 41.13 100.48
N LEU A 316 73.53 41.86 101.36
CA LEU A 316 72.15 42.29 101.15
C LEU A 316 72.01 43.29 99.98
N LYS A 317 72.99 44.17 99.75
CA LYS A 317 73.03 45.04 98.55
C LYS A 317 73.20 44.21 97.27
N LEU A 318 74.13 43.25 97.28
CA LEU A 318 74.41 42.37 96.14
C LEU A 318 73.18 41.53 95.79
N VAL A 319 72.55 40.88 96.77
CA VAL A 319 71.33 40.08 96.57
C VAL A 319 70.17 40.95 96.08
N ARG A 320 70.00 42.18 96.59
CA ARG A 320 68.99 43.13 96.06
C ARG A 320 69.25 43.49 94.60
N SER A 321 70.51 43.73 94.21
CA SER A 321 70.86 44.00 92.82
C SER A 321 70.62 42.78 91.92
N GLN A 322 70.92 41.57 92.38
CA GLN A 322 70.62 40.33 91.66
C GLN A 322 69.11 40.14 91.46
N VAL A 323 68.30 40.35 92.51
CA VAL A 323 66.83 40.26 92.43
C VAL A 323 66.25 41.28 91.45
N GLU A 324 66.71 42.53 91.49
CA GLU A 324 66.23 43.56 90.56
C GLU A 324 66.65 43.25 89.11
N ASN A 325 67.90 42.78 88.88
CA ASN A 325 68.36 42.33 87.55
C ASN A 325 67.50 41.16 87.01
N SER A 326 67.20 40.16 87.84
CA SER A 326 66.36 39.02 87.46
C SER A 326 64.91 39.44 87.18
N LYS A 327 64.37 40.38 87.95
CA LYS A 327 63.05 40.97 87.72
C LYS A 327 62.99 41.75 86.40
N ASP A 328 64.05 42.49 86.09
CA ASP A 328 64.23 43.20 84.82
C ASP A 328 64.26 42.23 83.63
N GLU A 329 64.93 41.08 83.78
CA GLU A 329 64.95 39.99 82.80
C GLU A 329 63.57 39.32 82.66
N CYS A 330 62.89 39.01 83.76
CA CYS A 330 61.51 38.53 83.75
C CYS A 330 60.55 39.51 83.06
N GLN A 331 60.72 40.82 83.24
CA GLN A 331 59.90 41.83 82.56
C GLN A 331 60.20 41.88 81.05
N LYS A 332 61.47 41.79 80.64
CA LYS A 332 61.87 41.71 79.23
C LYS A 332 61.27 40.46 78.56
N LEU A 333 61.37 39.30 79.21
CA LEU A 333 60.76 38.05 78.74
C LEU A 333 59.23 38.12 78.69
N THR A 334 58.59 38.75 79.68
CA THR A 334 57.13 38.97 79.67
C THR A 334 56.71 39.84 78.49
N ASN A 335 57.44 40.92 78.21
CA ASN A 335 57.16 41.80 77.07
C ASN A 335 57.33 41.08 75.73
N THR A 336 58.35 40.23 75.55
CA THR A 336 58.51 39.45 74.31
C THR A 336 57.43 38.38 74.17
N ILE A 337 56.99 37.74 75.26
CA ILE A 337 55.86 36.81 75.24
C ILE A 337 54.55 37.51 74.83
N VAL A 338 54.30 38.74 75.28
CA VAL A 338 53.13 39.53 74.83
C VAL A 338 53.22 39.81 73.32
N SER A 339 54.35 40.33 72.84
CA SER A 339 54.56 40.63 71.40
C SER A 339 54.37 39.39 70.51
N LEU A 340 54.91 38.24 70.91
CA LEU A 340 54.77 36.98 70.17
C LEU A 340 53.33 36.46 70.18
N ASN A 341 52.58 36.65 71.29
CA ASN A 341 51.16 36.33 71.32
C ASN A 341 50.33 37.25 70.40
N GLU A 342 50.64 38.55 70.35
CA GLU A 342 50.00 39.48 69.42
C GLU A 342 50.25 39.06 67.96
N GLU A 343 51.49 38.74 67.59
CA GLU A 343 51.82 38.19 66.26
C GLU A 343 51.04 36.89 65.95
N ILE A 344 50.98 35.95 66.90
CA ILE A 344 50.20 34.70 66.76
C ILE A 344 48.71 34.99 66.55
N THR A 345 48.12 35.97 67.25
CA THR A 345 46.71 36.34 67.03
C THR A 345 46.50 36.96 65.64
N GLN A 346 47.41 37.83 65.17
CA GLN A 346 47.34 38.37 63.81
C GLN A 346 47.49 37.30 62.73
N ILE A 347 48.39 36.33 62.92
CA ILE A 347 48.56 35.19 62.00
C ILE A 347 47.31 34.32 61.98
N ASN A 348 46.70 34.05 63.14
CA ASN A 348 45.45 33.28 63.22
C ASN A 348 44.26 34.00 62.57
N LEU A 349 44.16 35.33 62.72
CA LEU A 349 43.15 36.14 62.02
C LEU A 349 43.35 36.11 60.50
N LYS A 350 44.59 36.27 60.01
CA LYS A 350 44.93 36.17 58.58
C LYS A 350 44.62 34.78 58.02
N ASN A 351 45.00 33.71 58.73
CA ASN A 351 44.68 32.33 58.36
C ASN A 351 43.17 32.04 58.35
N SER A 352 42.40 32.65 59.25
CA SER A 352 40.93 32.57 59.25
C SER A 352 40.33 33.27 58.02
N GLY A 353 40.81 34.48 57.69
CA GLY A 353 40.43 35.21 56.48
C GLY A 353 40.69 34.39 55.20
N LEU A 354 41.91 33.89 55.03
CA LEU A 354 42.31 33.08 53.87
C LEU A 354 41.51 31.78 53.73
N ARG A 355 41.14 31.12 54.85
CA ARG A 355 40.23 29.95 54.82
C ARG A 355 38.83 30.32 54.36
N ASN A 356 38.29 31.45 54.81
CA ASN A 356 36.98 31.94 54.38
C ASN A 356 36.97 32.36 52.90
N GLU A 357 38.08 32.87 52.38
CA GLU A 357 38.25 33.17 50.95
C GLU A 357 38.40 31.89 50.11
N LEU A 358 39.17 30.90 50.59
CA LEU A 358 39.28 29.58 49.95
C LEU A 358 37.91 28.91 49.83
N GLN A 359 37.13 28.88 50.93
CA GLN A 359 35.78 28.28 50.94
C GLN A 359 34.82 28.97 49.95
N LYS A 360 34.90 30.30 49.80
CA LYS A 360 34.13 31.04 48.79
C LYS A 360 34.59 30.72 47.37
N MET A 361 35.89 30.58 47.14
CA MET A 361 36.42 30.17 45.84
C MET A 361 36.02 28.73 45.49
N GLU A 362 35.89 27.85 46.48
CA GLU A 362 35.38 26.48 46.32
C GLU A 362 33.87 26.45 46.02
N SER A 363 33.05 27.26 46.71
CA SER A 363 31.62 27.35 46.40
C SER A 363 31.36 27.92 45.00
N VAL A 364 32.06 28.99 44.61
CA VAL A 364 31.94 29.59 43.27
C VAL A 364 32.44 28.64 42.17
N LYS A 365 33.47 27.83 42.43
CA LYS A 365 33.87 26.75 41.51
C LYS A 365 32.80 25.68 41.34
N LEU A 366 32.14 25.27 42.43
CA LEU A 366 31.06 24.28 42.39
C LEU A 366 29.81 24.81 41.68
N GLU A 367 29.50 26.11 41.83
CA GLU A 367 28.44 26.78 41.08
C GLU A 367 28.79 26.90 39.59
N LEU A 368 30.03 27.28 39.26
CA LEU A 368 30.52 27.35 37.87
C LEU A 368 30.47 25.99 37.17
N GLU A 369 30.82 24.88 37.85
CA GLU A 369 30.78 23.56 37.22
C GLU A 369 29.33 23.10 36.95
N LYS A 370 28.40 23.37 37.88
CA LYS A 370 26.96 23.09 37.67
C LYS A 370 26.37 23.88 36.51
N GLU A 371 26.76 25.15 36.34
CA GLU A 371 26.29 25.96 35.21
C GLU A 371 26.93 25.53 33.88
N LYS A 372 28.13 24.93 33.87
CA LYS A 372 28.67 24.23 32.69
C LYS A 372 27.88 22.95 32.38
N GLU A 373 27.59 22.12 33.37
CA GLU A 373 26.78 20.91 33.19
C GLU A 373 25.42 21.28 32.59
N ARG A 374 24.75 22.27 33.19
CA ARG A 374 23.50 22.86 32.69
C ARG A 374 23.62 23.42 31.27
N ALA A 375 24.73 24.07 30.91
CA ALA A 375 24.97 24.56 29.56
C ALA A 375 25.17 23.42 28.55
N ASN A 376 25.88 22.36 28.94
CA ASN A 376 26.06 21.16 28.12
C ASN A 376 24.73 20.43 27.86
N ASP A 377 23.89 20.30 28.88
CA ASP A 377 22.54 19.74 28.76
C ASP A 377 21.68 20.56 27.79
N LEU A 378 21.67 21.89 27.94
CA LEU A 378 20.94 22.79 27.04
C LEU A 378 21.50 22.78 25.60
N GLU A 379 22.81 22.63 25.43
CA GLU A 379 23.43 22.41 24.12
C GLU A 379 23.00 21.09 23.48
N ALA A 380 22.85 20.02 24.27
CA ALA A 380 22.35 18.72 23.79
C ALA A 380 20.88 18.83 23.38
N ASP A 381 20.03 19.45 24.19
CA ASP A 381 18.62 19.72 23.84
C ASP A 381 18.50 20.59 22.58
N ILE A 382 19.35 21.61 22.41
CA ILE A 382 19.39 22.42 21.18
C ILE A 382 19.78 21.57 19.97
N LYS A 383 20.73 20.63 20.09
CA LYS A 383 21.11 19.73 18.99
C LYS A 383 19.95 18.79 18.64
N ASN A 384 19.36 18.13 19.64
CA ASN A 384 18.18 17.26 19.50
C ASN A 384 17.00 17.99 18.81
N LEU A 385 16.70 19.22 19.24
CA LEU A 385 15.63 20.04 18.65
C LEU A 385 15.92 20.45 17.20
N ASN A 386 17.17 20.75 16.85
CA ASN A 386 17.54 21.05 15.47
C ASN A 386 17.43 19.82 14.56
N GLU A 387 17.81 18.62 15.03
CA GLU A 387 17.63 17.36 14.31
C GLU A 387 16.14 17.05 14.06
N ILE A 388 15.28 17.25 15.07
CA ILE A 388 13.82 17.12 14.94
C ILE A 388 13.26 18.16 13.93
N ILE A 389 13.71 19.41 13.99
CA ILE A 389 13.30 20.46 13.05
C ILE A 389 13.75 20.13 11.62
N GLN A 390 14.93 19.53 11.43
CA GLN A 390 15.39 19.07 10.12
C GLN A 390 14.51 17.91 9.60
N HIS A 391 14.29 16.86 10.41
CA HIS A 391 13.42 15.74 10.03
C HIS A 391 12.02 16.21 9.61
N LEU A 392 11.41 17.11 10.38
CA LEU A 392 10.08 17.66 10.07
C LEU A 392 10.07 18.50 8.78
N ARG A 393 11.18 19.16 8.42
CA ARG A 393 11.31 19.87 7.13
C ARG A 393 11.45 18.89 5.97
N GLU A 394 12.18 17.80 6.15
CA GLU A 394 12.34 16.73 5.15
C GLU A 394 11.01 15.98 4.92
N GLU A 395 10.27 15.65 5.98
CA GLU A 395 8.91 15.10 5.88
C GLU A 395 7.94 16.07 5.19
N LEU A 396 8.01 17.37 5.50
CA LEU A 396 7.16 18.38 4.87
C LEU A 396 7.47 18.54 3.37
N ALA A 397 8.75 18.57 2.98
CA ALA A 397 9.15 18.62 1.57
C ALA A 397 8.60 17.41 0.79
N VAL A 398 8.78 16.19 1.32
CA VAL A 398 8.24 14.95 0.73
C VAL A 398 6.70 14.95 0.69
N SER A 399 6.03 15.66 1.61
CA SER A 399 4.58 15.87 1.54
C SER A 399 4.18 16.82 0.41
N CYS A 400 4.88 17.93 0.24
CA CYS A 400 4.65 18.88 -0.85
C CYS A 400 4.90 18.26 -2.24
N ASP A 401 5.94 17.43 -2.38
CA ASP A 401 6.22 16.72 -3.63
C ASP A 401 5.07 15.77 -4.00
N ARG A 402 4.54 15.03 -3.02
CA ARG A 402 3.36 14.15 -3.20
C ARG A 402 2.08 14.91 -3.53
N GLU A 403 1.91 16.10 -2.96
CA GLU A 403 0.79 16.99 -3.28
C GLU A 403 0.91 17.52 -4.72
N ALA A 404 2.12 17.91 -5.15
CA ALA A 404 2.40 18.31 -6.52
C ALA A 404 2.18 17.16 -7.53
N GLU A 405 2.60 15.93 -7.22
CA GLU A 405 2.28 14.74 -8.01
C GLU A 405 0.76 14.50 -8.12
N ALA A 406 0.03 14.63 -7.01
CA ALA A 406 -1.43 14.46 -6.99
C ALA A 406 -2.16 15.54 -7.79
N LEU A 407 -1.70 16.80 -7.72
CA LEU A 407 -2.23 17.91 -8.51
C LEU A 407 -1.94 17.71 -10.00
N ALA A 408 -0.72 17.33 -10.39
CA ALA A 408 -0.36 17.04 -11.77
C ALA A 408 -1.08 15.80 -12.35
N PHE A 409 -1.43 14.82 -11.51
CA PHE A 409 -2.30 13.72 -11.89
C PHE A 409 -3.75 14.19 -12.09
N SER A 410 -4.27 15.03 -11.19
CA SER A 410 -5.61 15.62 -11.31
C SER A 410 -5.74 16.51 -12.55
N GLU A 411 -4.71 17.30 -12.87
CA GLU A 411 -4.63 18.15 -14.07
C GLU A 411 -4.78 17.30 -15.34
N LYS A 412 -3.94 16.27 -15.50
CA LYS A 412 -4.02 15.32 -16.63
C LYS A 412 -5.35 14.59 -16.70
N LEU A 413 -5.94 14.24 -15.55
CA LEU A 413 -7.25 13.63 -15.50
C LEU A 413 -8.35 14.61 -15.94
N THR A 414 -8.25 15.90 -15.59
CA THR A 414 -9.18 16.93 -16.11
C THR A 414 -8.97 17.22 -17.59
N GLU A 415 -7.72 17.29 -18.08
CA GLU A 415 -7.38 17.46 -19.50
C GLU A 415 -7.98 16.33 -20.34
N ALA A 416 -7.74 15.07 -19.98
CA ALA A 416 -8.31 13.91 -20.66
C ALA A 416 -9.86 13.88 -20.59
N ASN A 417 -10.47 14.34 -19.49
CA ASN A 417 -11.94 14.48 -19.42
C ASN A 417 -12.49 15.60 -20.31
N VAL A 418 -11.74 16.70 -20.49
CA VAL A 418 -12.11 17.78 -21.41
C VAL A 418 -11.95 17.34 -22.87
N GLU A 419 -10.88 16.63 -23.21
CA GLU A 419 -10.69 16.05 -24.55
C GLU A 419 -11.76 15.00 -24.88
N LEU A 420 -12.08 14.10 -23.94
CA LEU A 420 -13.16 13.13 -24.09
C LEU A 420 -14.53 13.81 -24.23
N ARG A 421 -14.82 14.89 -23.50
CA ARG A 421 -16.07 15.66 -23.67
C ARG A 421 -16.12 16.41 -24.99
N SER A 422 -14.99 16.95 -25.45
CA SER A 422 -14.88 17.64 -26.74
C SER A 422 -15.11 16.67 -27.90
N THR A 423 -14.41 15.54 -27.90
CA THR A 423 -14.58 14.48 -28.91
C THR A 423 -15.97 13.86 -28.88
N LEU A 424 -16.57 13.64 -27.69
CA LEU A 424 -17.97 13.24 -27.55
C LEU A 424 -18.90 14.25 -28.24
N THR A 425 -18.82 15.53 -27.89
CA THR A 425 -19.65 16.61 -28.47
C THR A 425 -19.53 16.65 -30.00
N VAL A 426 -18.31 16.48 -30.54
CA VAL A 426 -18.07 16.43 -31.99
C VAL A 426 -18.68 15.17 -32.63
N THR A 427 -18.68 14.03 -31.95
CA THR A 427 -19.37 12.82 -32.44
C THR A 427 -20.89 12.93 -32.35
N GLU A 428 -21.43 13.51 -31.28
CA GLU A 428 -22.87 13.76 -31.11
C GLU A 428 -23.40 14.71 -32.20
N GLY A 429 -22.68 15.79 -32.49
CA GLY A 429 -23.01 16.70 -33.61
C GLY A 429 -23.00 16.00 -34.97
N LYS A 430 -22.03 15.11 -35.22
CA LYS A 430 -22.01 14.29 -36.45
C LYS A 430 -23.18 13.30 -36.52
N VAL A 431 -23.57 12.70 -35.40
CA VAL A 431 -24.75 11.81 -35.33
C VAL A 431 -26.03 12.62 -35.62
N GLN A 432 -26.19 13.81 -35.03
CA GLN A 432 -27.33 14.69 -35.33
C GLN A 432 -27.37 15.13 -36.80
N GLN A 433 -26.23 15.41 -37.42
CA GLN A 433 -26.16 15.68 -38.86
C GLN A 433 -26.60 14.44 -39.67
N MET A 434 -26.01 13.27 -39.43
CA MET A 434 -26.36 12.03 -40.14
C MET A 434 -27.84 11.64 -39.98
N VAL A 435 -28.44 11.91 -38.82
CA VAL A 435 -29.89 11.70 -38.58
C VAL A 435 -30.73 12.68 -39.40
N SER A 436 -30.40 13.97 -39.39
CA SER A 436 -31.18 14.95 -40.18
C SER A 436 -31.01 14.77 -41.71
N GLU A 437 -29.85 14.29 -42.16
CA GLU A 437 -29.65 13.85 -43.55
C GLU A 437 -30.46 12.58 -43.88
N HIS A 438 -30.48 11.59 -42.98
CA HIS A 438 -31.30 10.37 -43.11
C HIS A 438 -32.79 10.71 -43.20
N ASP A 439 -33.30 11.55 -42.30
CA ASP A 439 -34.73 11.90 -42.26
C ASP A 439 -35.14 12.69 -43.52
N ALA A 440 -34.29 13.61 -43.99
CA ALA A 440 -34.48 14.32 -45.25
C ALA A 440 -34.35 13.42 -46.51
N ILE A 441 -33.72 12.25 -46.41
CA ILE A 441 -33.71 11.22 -47.46
C ILE A 441 -34.98 10.35 -47.37
N MET A 442 -35.40 9.96 -46.17
CA MET A 442 -36.62 9.19 -45.93
C MET A 442 -37.87 9.95 -46.37
N GLU A 443 -37.97 11.26 -46.10
CA GLU A 443 -39.11 12.07 -46.54
C GLU A 443 -39.15 12.21 -48.08
N LYS A 444 -37.99 12.30 -48.75
CA LYS A 444 -37.90 12.23 -50.22
C LYS A 444 -38.30 10.86 -50.76
N ALA A 445 -37.86 9.78 -50.12
CA ALA A 445 -38.22 8.43 -50.51
C ALA A 445 -39.74 8.20 -50.40
N HIS A 446 -40.35 8.61 -49.28
CA HIS A 446 -41.81 8.53 -49.08
C HIS A 446 -42.61 9.39 -50.07
N CYS A 447 -42.11 10.57 -50.45
CA CYS A 447 -42.69 11.36 -51.53
C CYS A 447 -42.60 10.63 -52.88
N LEU A 448 -41.45 10.04 -53.23
CA LEU A 448 -41.28 9.27 -54.47
C LEU A 448 -42.12 7.99 -54.48
N GLU A 449 -42.32 7.31 -53.35
CA GLU A 449 -43.25 6.18 -53.22
C GLU A 449 -44.70 6.61 -53.45
N LYS A 450 -45.11 7.74 -52.86
CA LYS A 450 -46.44 8.33 -53.07
C LYS A 450 -46.68 8.71 -54.53
N ASP A 451 -45.69 9.31 -55.20
CA ASP A 451 -45.75 9.66 -56.61
C ASP A 451 -45.78 8.40 -57.50
N LEU A 452 -44.99 7.36 -57.17
CA LEU A 452 -45.05 6.06 -57.85
C LEU A 452 -46.42 5.38 -57.71
N VAL A 453 -47.06 5.46 -56.54
CA VAL A 453 -48.45 4.97 -56.34
C VAL A 453 -49.43 5.81 -57.16
N SER A 454 -49.28 7.14 -57.20
CA SER A 454 -50.10 8.02 -58.05
C SER A 454 -49.98 7.67 -59.53
N TYR A 455 -48.76 7.49 -60.04
CA TYR A 455 -48.52 7.13 -61.44
C TYR A 455 -48.99 5.70 -61.78
N LYS A 456 -48.87 4.74 -60.86
CA LYS A 456 -49.48 3.41 -61.03
C LYS A 456 -51.00 3.50 -61.16
N ASN A 457 -51.66 4.22 -60.25
CA ASN A 457 -53.11 4.38 -60.29
C ASN A 457 -53.57 5.07 -61.59
N GLN A 458 -52.85 6.10 -62.06
CA GLN A 458 -53.13 6.77 -63.34
C GLN A 458 -52.94 5.83 -64.55
N LEU A 459 -51.92 4.96 -64.51
CA LEU A 459 -51.68 3.96 -65.56
C LEU A 459 -52.75 2.85 -65.56
N GLU A 460 -53.20 2.41 -64.39
CA GLU A 460 -54.32 1.46 -64.25
C GLU A 460 -55.64 2.09 -64.74
N GLU A 461 -55.91 3.35 -64.42
CA GLU A 461 -57.10 4.06 -64.88
C GLU A 461 -57.10 4.26 -66.41
N GLU A 462 -55.97 4.65 -67.00
CA GLU A 462 -55.82 4.81 -68.46
C GLU A 462 -55.88 3.45 -69.17
N THR A 463 -55.27 2.39 -68.63
CA THR A 463 -55.38 1.05 -69.23
C THR A 463 -56.80 0.48 -69.15
N SER A 464 -57.57 0.76 -68.08
CA SER A 464 -59.01 0.44 -68.04
C SER A 464 -59.78 1.17 -69.13
N LYS A 465 -59.57 2.49 -69.28
CA LYS A 465 -60.22 3.29 -70.35
C LYS A 465 -59.90 2.75 -71.74
N ARG A 466 -58.65 2.37 -72.01
CA ARG A 466 -58.26 1.75 -73.30
C ARG A 466 -58.86 0.35 -73.49
N LEU A 467 -59.04 -0.42 -72.43
CA LEU A 467 -59.75 -1.70 -72.47
C LEU A 467 -61.24 -1.50 -72.79
N GLU A 468 -61.89 -0.53 -72.15
CA GLU A 468 -63.29 -0.17 -72.40
C GLU A 468 -63.50 0.39 -73.82
N GLU A 469 -62.63 1.30 -74.28
CA GLU A 469 -62.63 1.80 -75.66
C GLU A 469 -62.49 0.67 -76.69
N THR A 470 -61.50 -0.21 -76.51
CA THR A 470 -61.27 -1.33 -77.44
C THR A 470 -62.40 -2.36 -77.40
N GLN A 471 -63.00 -2.63 -76.23
CA GLN A 471 -64.19 -3.47 -76.12
C GLN A 471 -65.40 -2.85 -76.83
N ILE A 472 -65.66 -1.55 -76.64
CA ILE A 472 -66.74 -0.81 -77.32
C ILE A 472 -66.52 -0.80 -78.84
N LEU A 473 -65.28 -0.62 -79.30
CA LEU A 473 -64.93 -0.70 -80.72
C LEU A 473 -65.11 -2.11 -81.29
N ALA A 474 -64.73 -3.16 -80.54
CA ALA A 474 -64.95 -4.55 -80.95
C ALA A 474 -66.44 -4.91 -81.07
N VAL A 475 -67.28 -4.45 -80.13
CA VAL A 475 -68.74 -4.63 -80.20
C VAL A 475 -69.32 -3.91 -81.43
N LYS A 476 -68.95 -2.63 -81.65
CA LYS A 476 -69.37 -1.86 -82.83
C LYS A 476 -68.91 -2.50 -84.15
N LEU A 477 -67.70 -3.08 -84.17
CA LEU A 477 -67.20 -3.84 -85.32
C LEU A 477 -68.05 -5.10 -85.57
N ALA A 478 -68.36 -5.86 -84.53
CA ALA A 478 -69.21 -7.06 -84.63
C ALA A 478 -70.63 -6.72 -85.10
N GLU A 479 -71.26 -5.68 -84.56
CA GLU A 479 -72.55 -5.16 -85.04
C GLU A 479 -72.50 -4.76 -86.52
N LYS A 480 -71.44 -4.08 -86.95
CA LYS A 480 -71.28 -3.66 -88.35
C LYS A 480 -71.01 -4.83 -89.30
N THR A 481 -70.27 -5.85 -88.86
CA THR A 481 -70.10 -7.11 -89.60
C THR A 481 -71.43 -7.85 -89.75
N LEU A 482 -72.22 -7.97 -88.67
CA LEU A 482 -73.54 -8.59 -88.72
C LEU A 482 -74.52 -7.82 -89.63
N GLN A 483 -74.50 -6.49 -89.61
CA GLN A 483 -75.27 -5.64 -90.53
C GLN A 483 -74.84 -5.86 -91.99
N LEU A 484 -73.52 -5.95 -92.23
CA LEU A 484 -72.97 -6.27 -93.56
C LEU A 484 -73.41 -7.64 -94.05
N ASP A 485 -73.30 -8.68 -93.21
CA ASP A 485 -73.66 -10.05 -93.59
C ASP A 485 -75.17 -10.24 -93.76
N SER A 486 -75.99 -9.54 -92.98
CA SER A 486 -77.44 -9.44 -93.23
C SER A 486 -77.74 -8.81 -94.59
N LYS A 487 -77.03 -7.72 -94.95
CA LYS A 487 -77.21 -7.06 -96.26
C LYS A 487 -76.62 -7.87 -97.42
N LYS A 488 -75.57 -8.67 -97.22
CA LYS A 488 -75.10 -9.66 -98.21
C LYS A 488 -76.17 -10.71 -98.47
N LYS A 489 -76.79 -11.28 -97.43
CA LYS A 489 -77.89 -12.25 -97.56
C LYS A 489 -79.07 -11.67 -98.33
N GLU A 490 -79.53 -10.47 -97.98
CA GLU A 490 -80.61 -9.76 -98.70
C GLU A 490 -80.24 -9.50 -100.17
N ILE A 491 -78.98 -9.15 -100.46
CA ILE A 491 -78.47 -9.02 -101.84
C ILE A 491 -78.46 -10.37 -102.58
N ASP A 492 -78.10 -11.47 -101.92
CA ASP A 492 -78.05 -12.80 -102.53
C ASP A 492 -79.44 -13.45 -102.69
N GLU A 493 -80.37 -13.15 -101.79
CA GLU A 493 -81.80 -13.42 -101.92
C GLU A 493 -82.38 -12.67 -103.12
N LEU A 494 -82.14 -11.35 -103.23
CA LEU A 494 -82.57 -10.55 -104.39
C LEU A 494 -81.91 -11.00 -105.71
N LYS A 495 -80.65 -11.43 -105.71
CA LYS A 495 -80.03 -12.10 -106.89
C LYS A 495 -80.76 -13.40 -107.22
N GLY A 496 -81.13 -14.18 -106.22
CA GLY A 496 -81.92 -15.41 -106.34
C GLY A 496 -83.31 -15.14 -106.94
N GLU A 497 -84.01 -14.13 -106.45
CA GLU A 497 -85.29 -13.67 -107.01
C GLU A 497 -85.12 -13.19 -108.45
N ILE A 498 -84.11 -12.38 -108.77
CA ILE A 498 -83.81 -11.94 -110.14
C ILE A 498 -83.51 -13.16 -111.04
N ALA A 499 -82.81 -14.19 -110.54
CA ALA A 499 -82.58 -15.42 -111.28
C ALA A 499 -83.88 -16.21 -111.51
N ILE A 500 -84.75 -16.30 -110.50
CA ILE A 500 -86.08 -16.94 -110.60
C ILE A 500 -86.99 -16.15 -111.55
N ILE A 501 -86.98 -14.83 -111.52
CA ILE A 501 -87.73 -13.94 -112.41
C ILE A 501 -87.22 -14.10 -113.85
N LYS A 502 -85.89 -14.07 -114.09
CA LYS A 502 -85.31 -14.36 -115.41
C LYS A 502 -85.67 -15.78 -115.90
N LYS A 503 -85.72 -16.77 -115.00
CA LYS A 503 -86.13 -18.15 -115.33
C LYS A 503 -87.63 -18.25 -115.64
N LYS A 504 -88.49 -17.52 -114.92
CA LYS A 504 -89.94 -17.38 -115.20
C LYS A 504 -90.19 -16.64 -116.51
N GLN A 505 -89.51 -15.53 -116.76
CA GLN A 505 -89.56 -14.80 -118.03
C GLN A 505 -89.09 -15.67 -119.20
N SER A 506 -87.97 -16.38 -119.05
CA SER A 506 -87.49 -17.34 -120.06
C SER A 506 -88.49 -18.48 -120.29
N ALA A 507 -89.12 -19.01 -119.24
CA ALA A 507 -90.19 -20.01 -119.36
C ALA A 507 -91.43 -19.45 -120.08
N SER A 508 -91.88 -18.25 -119.72
CA SER A 508 -93.02 -17.57 -120.35
C SER A 508 -92.74 -17.22 -121.82
N ILE A 509 -91.53 -16.79 -122.16
CA ILE A 509 -91.10 -16.58 -123.56
C ILE A 509 -91.10 -17.92 -124.32
N LYS A 510 -90.65 -19.02 -123.70
CA LYS A 510 -90.75 -20.38 -124.28
C LYS A 510 -92.21 -20.87 -124.40
N GLU A 511 -93.10 -20.40 -123.54
CA GLU A 511 -94.54 -20.73 -123.56
C GLU A 511 -95.28 -19.95 -124.64
N MET A 512 -95.08 -18.62 -124.73
CA MET A 512 -95.52 -17.79 -125.85
C MET A 512 -94.95 -18.30 -127.19
N GLY A 513 -93.70 -18.77 -127.20
CA GLY A 513 -93.07 -19.44 -128.33
C GLY A 513 -93.71 -20.80 -128.68
N LYS A 514 -94.26 -21.53 -127.72
CA LYS A 514 -95.08 -22.74 -127.97
C LYS A 514 -96.46 -22.36 -128.49
N GLU A 515 -97.08 -21.29 -127.99
CA GLU A 515 -98.41 -20.85 -128.42
C GLU A 515 -98.41 -20.31 -129.86
N LEU A 516 -97.40 -19.52 -130.22
CA LEU A 516 -97.14 -19.10 -131.61
C LEU A 516 -96.91 -20.30 -132.55
N ASN A 517 -96.29 -21.38 -132.07
CA ASN A 517 -96.12 -22.59 -132.88
C ASN A 517 -97.37 -23.49 -132.91
N ARG A 518 -98.19 -23.51 -131.85
CA ARG A 518 -99.52 -24.16 -131.83
C ARG A 518 -100.44 -23.56 -132.89
N LEU A 519 -100.50 -22.23 -132.97
CA LEU A 519 -101.25 -21.50 -134.01
C LEU A 519 -100.75 -21.78 -135.44
N ARG A 520 -99.52 -22.27 -135.62
CA ARG A 520 -98.87 -22.40 -136.93
C ARG A 520 -98.87 -23.81 -137.53
N ARG A 521 -99.14 -24.86 -136.74
CA ARG A 521 -99.06 -26.26 -137.20
C ARG A 521 -100.22 -27.17 -136.77
N ARG A 522 -101.35 -26.61 -136.33
CA ARG A 522 -102.61 -27.39 -136.19
C ARG A 522 -103.87 -26.55 -136.33
N GLY A 523 -104.20 -26.19 -137.58
CA GLY A 523 -105.58 -25.81 -137.96
C GLY A 523 -106.51 -27.03 -138.10
N GLU A 524 -105.95 -28.24 -138.08
CA GLU A 524 -106.62 -29.50 -138.37
C GLU A 524 -106.79 -30.37 -137.10
N HIS A 525 -108.04 -30.62 -136.76
CA HIS A 525 -108.58 -31.88 -136.21
C HIS A 525 -107.69 -32.80 -135.34
N THR A 526 -108.05 -32.81 -134.05
CA THR A 526 -108.36 -34.01 -133.20
C THR A 526 -107.29 -35.07 -132.86
N GLU A 527 -107.41 -35.58 -131.61
CA GLU A 527 -106.74 -36.78 -131.03
C GLU A 527 -105.20 -36.69 -130.86
N SER A 528 -104.50 -37.50 -130.04
CA SER A 528 -104.90 -38.41 -128.93
C SER A 528 -103.80 -38.33 -127.82
N ILE A 529 -104.11 -38.10 -126.54
CA ILE A 529 -104.28 -39.08 -125.42
C ILE A 529 -102.98 -39.77 -124.88
N HIS A 530 -102.61 -39.42 -123.62
CA HIS A 530 -101.76 -40.12 -122.61
C HIS A 530 -100.27 -40.48 -122.98
N SER A 531 -99.36 -40.92 -122.09
CA SER A 531 -99.45 -41.48 -120.70
C SER A 531 -98.17 -41.28 -119.81
N ASN A 532 -98.37 -41.38 -118.47
CA ASN A 532 -97.57 -41.88 -117.30
C ASN A 532 -96.01 -41.97 -117.32
N GLY A 533 -95.26 -42.04 -116.19
CA GLY A 533 -95.53 -42.17 -114.74
C GLY A 533 -94.33 -41.64 -113.88
N GLU A 534 -94.28 -41.54 -112.53
CA GLU A 534 -94.36 -42.58 -111.45
C GLU A 534 -93.04 -43.40 -111.29
N VAL A 535 -92.50 -43.87 -110.14
CA VAL A 535 -92.87 -44.00 -108.69
C VAL A 535 -91.60 -44.56 -107.90
N VAL A 536 -91.27 -44.54 -106.58
CA VAL A 536 -91.72 -44.00 -105.25
C VAL A 536 -90.53 -43.89 -104.21
N SER A 537 -90.55 -42.89 -103.30
CA SER A 537 -90.25 -42.96 -101.81
C SER A 537 -88.85 -43.45 -101.27
N LEU A 538 -88.48 -43.55 -99.96
CA LEU A 538 -89.15 -43.39 -98.63
C LEU A 538 -88.18 -43.10 -97.41
N GLY A 539 -88.57 -42.25 -96.44
CA GLY A 539 -88.09 -42.21 -95.02
C GLY A 539 -86.68 -41.62 -94.74
N SER A 540 -86.15 -41.45 -93.51
CA SER A 540 -86.62 -41.48 -92.08
C SER A 540 -85.39 -41.21 -91.13
N ARG A 541 -85.40 -40.85 -89.82
CA ARG A 541 -86.39 -40.38 -88.79
C ARG A 541 -85.66 -39.95 -87.46
N THR A 542 -86.13 -38.91 -86.73
CA THR A 542 -86.23 -38.71 -85.22
C THR A 542 -85.11 -39.15 -84.20
N SER A 543 -84.88 -38.59 -82.98
CA SER A 543 -85.38 -37.38 -82.24
C SER A 543 -84.80 -37.17 -80.79
N SER A 544 -84.50 -35.91 -80.40
CA SER A 544 -84.86 -35.19 -79.12
C SER A 544 -84.31 -35.48 -77.69
N THR A 545 -84.44 -34.44 -76.81
CA THR A 545 -84.28 -34.32 -75.31
C THR A 545 -82.85 -34.01 -74.78
N GLY A 546 -82.61 -33.29 -73.64
CA GLY A 546 -83.48 -32.71 -72.58
C GLY A 546 -82.83 -31.51 -71.81
N SER A 547 -83.29 -31.16 -70.58
CA SER A 547 -82.92 -29.93 -69.82
C SER A 547 -83.15 -30.05 -68.28
N LEU A 548 -82.44 -29.28 -67.41
CA LEU A 548 -82.92 -28.71 -66.10
C LEU A 548 -81.88 -27.83 -65.33
N ASN A 549 -82.25 -27.32 -64.12
CA ASN A 549 -81.69 -26.11 -63.42
C ASN A 549 -81.30 -26.29 -61.91
N THR A 550 -80.83 -25.20 -61.27
CA THR A 550 -80.74 -24.88 -59.79
C THR A 550 -79.50 -25.41 -59.01
N THR A 551 -78.91 -24.80 -57.96
CA THR A 551 -79.02 -23.52 -57.15
C THR A 551 -77.60 -22.94 -56.87
N GLY A 552 -77.31 -21.79 -56.21
CA GLY A 552 -78.11 -20.65 -55.71
C GLY A 552 -77.77 -20.19 -54.25
N LEU A 553 -77.50 -18.87 -54.03
CA LEU A 553 -77.35 -18.12 -52.74
C LEU A 553 -76.08 -18.41 -51.87
N SER A 554 -75.51 -17.52 -51.02
CA SER A 554 -75.72 -16.07 -50.74
C SER A 554 -74.58 -15.47 -49.85
N ILE A 555 -74.34 -14.14 -49.94
CA ILE A 555 -73.92 -13.20 -48.83
C ILE A 555 -72.50 -13.42 -48.21
N GLU A 556 -71.66 -12.43 -47.81
CA GLU A 556 -71.77 -10.96 -47.57
C GLU A 556 -70.47 -10.19 -47.94
N VAL A 557 -70.47 -8.85 -47.73
CA VAL A 557 -69.31 -7.93 -47.89
C VAL A 557 -69.28 -6.95 -46.70
N PRO A 558 -68.14 -6.78 -45.99
CA PRO A 558 -67.52 -5.43 -45.98
C PRO A 558 -65.99 -5.34 -45.76
N ARG A 559 -65.35 -4.56 -46.66
CA ARG A 559 -64.41 -3.44 -46.46
C ARG A 559 -63.38 -3.39 -45.29
N GLN A 560 -62.18 -2.94 -45.68
CA GLN A 560 -61.27 -2.01 -44.97
C GLN A 560 -60.55 -2.48 -43.67
N SER A 561 -59.25 -2.78 -43.79
CA SER A 561 -58.17 -1.82 -43.45
C SER A 561 -56.76 -2.40 -43.66
N SER A 562 -55.77 -1.52 -43.79
CA SER A 562 -54.32 -1.78 -43.79
C SER A 562 -53.67 -0.90 -42.69
N PRO A 563 -52.38 -1.08 -42.28
CA PRO A 563 -51.31 -1.91 -42.87
C PRO A 563 -50.53 -2.81 -41.86
N SER A 564 -49.37 -3.31 -42.34
CA SER A 564 -48.20 -3.97 -41.71
C SER A 564 -47.80 -3.52 -40.27
N PRO A 565 -46.90 -4.22 -39.49
CA PRO A 565 -45.77 -5.05 -39.98
C PRO A 565 -45.22 -6.22 -39.11
N LEU A 566 -44.06 -6.76 -39.55
CA LEU A 566 -42.98 -7.47 -38.83
C LEU A 566 -43.05 -9.00 -38.53
N SER A 567 -42.00 -9.67 -39.05
CA SER A 567 -41.09 -10.61 -38.37
C SER A 567 -41.39 -12.12 -38.17
N LEU A 568 -40.46 -12.89 -38.77
CA LEU A 568 -39.69 -14.01 -38.20
C LEU A 568 -40.06 -15.47 -38.59
N ASN A 569 -39.03 -16.18 -39.06
CA ASN A 569 -38.87 -17.63 -39.29
C ASN A 569 -39.90 -18.34 -40.22
N GLY A 570 -39.50 -19.19 -41.17
CA GLY A 570 -38.15 -19.60 -41.59
C GLY A 570 -37.91 -21.09 -41.41
N VAL A 571 -38.16 -21.87 -42.47
CA VAL A 571 -37.66 -23.23 -42.69
C VAL A 571 -37.28 -23.34 -44.16
N ALA A 572 -36.09 -23.88 -44.45
CA ALA A 572 -35.66 -24.30 -45.78
C ALA A 572 -35.17 -25.77 -45.70
N PRO A 573 -35.20 -26.56 -46.79
CA PRO A 573 -34.98 -28.00 -46.73
C PRO A 573 -33.51 -28.41 -46.92
N GLU A 574 -33.20 -29.58 -46.36
CA GLU A 574 -32.31 -30.65 -46.88
C GLU A 574 -30.93 -30.29 -47.47
N GLU A 575 -29.87 -30.82 -46.82
CA GLU A 575 -28.57 -31.05 -47.46
C GLU A 575 -28.03 -32.44 -47.06
N ASN A 576 -27.22 -33.07 -47.93
CA ASN A 576 -26.81 -34.47 -47.81
C ASN A 576 -25.76 -34.70 -46.70
N GLY A 577 -26.06 -35.62 -45.78
CA GLY A 577 -25.15 -36.01 -44.70
C GLY A 577 -23.99 -36.90 -45.17
N HIS A 578 -22.74 -36.42 -45.00
CA HIS A 578 -21.56 -37.27 -45.07
C HIS A 578 -21.32 -37.88 -43.68
N ILE A 579 -21.50 -39.19 -43.53
CA ILE A 579 -21.44 -39.88 -42.23
C ILE A 579 -19.98 -39.99 -41.77
N MET A 580 -19.59 -39.13 -40.82
CA MET A 580 -18.37 -39.28 -40.03
C MET A 580 -18.71 -40.11 -38.77
N ASN A 581 -17.89 -41.10 -38.44
CA ASN A 581 -18.16 -42.04 -37.35
C ASN A 581 -18.24 -41.32 -35.99
N PHE A 582 -19.30 -41.62 -35.22
CA PHE A 582 -19.60 -40.93 -33.95
C PHE A 582 -18.63 -41.32 -32.82
N ASP A 583 -18.30 -42.61 -32.72
CA ASP A 583 -17.40 -43.18 -31.70
C ASP A 583 -16.03 -42.47 -31.68
N ASP A 584 -15.49 -42.17 -32.86
CA ASP A 584 -14.18 -41.54 -33.06
C ASP A 584 -14.16 -40.05 -32.63
N LEU A 585 -15.32 -39.46 -32.29
CA LEU A 585 -15.41 -38.14 -31.66
C LEU A 585 -15.55 -38.25 -30.14
N GLU A 586 -16.35 -39.18 -29.62
CA GLU A 586 -16.45 -39.45 -28.17
C GLU A 586 -15.10 -39.90 -27.59
N ASP A 587 -14.37 -40.82 -28.25
CA ASP A 587 -13.04 -41.25 -27.81
C ASP A 587 -12.04 -40.08 -27.75
N LYS A 588 -12.10 -39.14 -28.70
CA LYS A 588 -11.24 -37.94 -28.66
C LYS A 588 -11.65 -36.99 -27.55
N GLN A 589 -12.96 -36.78 -27.35
CA GLN A 589 -13.49 -35.94 -26.27
C GLN A 589 -13.13 -36.52 -24.90
N GLN A 590 -13.25 -37.84 -24.74
CA GLN A 590 -12.85 -38.57 -23.53
C GLN A 590 -11.34 -38.53 -23.32
N PHE A 591 -10.51 -38.67 -24.36
CA PHE A 591 -9.06 -38.48 -24.28
C PHE A 591 -8.68 -37.05 -23.83
N PHE A 592 -9.38 -36.02 -24.30
CA PHE A 592 -9.17 -34.65 -23.83
C PHE A 592 -9.61 -34.47 -22.37
N ILE A 593 -10.74 -35.06 -21.95
CA ILE A 593 -11.19 -35.08 -20.56
C ILE A 593 -10.15 -35.76 -19.66
N ASP A 594 -9.67 -36.95 -20.02
CA ASP A 594 -8.63 -37.68 -19.26
C ASP A 594 -7.31 -36.89 -19.22
N LYS A 595 -6.94 -36.21 -20.30
CA LYS A 595 -5.74 -35.36 -20.33
C LYS A 595 -5.91 -34.12 -19.47
N ILE A 596 -7.10 -33.52 -19.42
CA ILE A 596 -7.44 -32.42 -18.51
C ILE A 596 -7.41 -32.91 -17.06
N LEU A 597 -8.02 -34.04 -16.72
CA LEU A 597 -7.99 -34.63 -15.38
C LEU A 597 -6.58 -35.00 -14.94
N LYS A 598 -5.75 -35.52 -15.84
CA LYS A 598 -4.33 -35.85 -15.58
C LYS A 598 -3.48 -34.60 -15.38
N LEU A 599 -3.77 -33.53 -16.12
CA LEU A 599 -3.15 -32.20 -15.90
C LEU A 599 -3.63 -31.55 -14.60
N GLN A 600 -4.92 -31.61 -14.26
CA GLN A 600 -5.48 -31.09 -13.02
C GLN A 600 -4.90 -31.81 -11.79
N ARG A 601 -4.85 -33.16 -11.80
CA ARG A 601 -4.16 -33.94 -10.75
C ARG A 601 -2.66 -33.62 -10.70
N GLY A 602 -2.03 -33.40 -11.85
CA GLY A 602 -0.62 -32.97 -11.93
C GLY A 602 -0.38 -31.54 -11.44
N ASN A 603 -1.40 -30.66 -11.50
CA ASN A 603 -1.33 -29.29 -11.01
C ASN A 603 -1.62 -29.22 -9.51
N ALA A 604 -2.64 -29.94 -9.02
CA ALA A 604 -2.94 -30.07 -7.59
C ALA A 604 -1.71 -30.55 -6.80
N ARG A 605 -1.03 -31.61 -7.27
CA ARG A 605 0.25 -32.09 -6.68
C ARG A 605 1.39 -31.07 -6.72
N LYS A 606 1.37 -30.11 -7.65
CA LYS A 606 2.32 -29.00 -7.67
C LYS A 606 1.92 -27.92 -6.67
N THR A 607 0.63 -27.60 -6.55
CA THR A 607 0.08 -26.69 -5.54
C THR A 607 0.38 -27.20 -4.13
N GLU A 608 0.01 -28.46 -3.82
CA GLU A 608 0.37 -29.15 -2.56
C GLU A 608 1.88 -29.07 -2.27
N LYS A 609 2.72 -29.21 -3.31
CA LYS A 609 4.18 -29.13 -3.15
C LYS A 609 4.71 -27.71 -2.98
N VAL A 610 4.06 -26.70 -3.55
CA VAL A 610 4.36 -25.28 -3.34
C VAL A 610 3.94 -24.88 -1.93
N GLU A 611 2.72 -25.22 -1.50
CA GLU A 611 2.22 -24.98 -0.14
C GLU A 611 3.16 -25.57 0.93
N PHE A 612 3.57 -26.83 0.76
CA PHE A 612 4.57 -27.49 1.61
C PHE A 612 5.92 -26.76 1.64
N LEU A 613 6.39 -26.26 0.48
CA LEU A 613 7.67 -25.54 0.40
C LEU A 613 7.56 -24.14 1.02
N GLU A 614 6.43 -23.46 0.87
CA GLU A 614 6.15 -22.20 1.54
C GLU A 614 6.08 -22.36 3.06
N GLU A 615 5.39 -23.38 3.57
CA GLU A 615 5.34 -23.67 5.00
C GLU A 615 6.73 -23.96 5.56
N HIS A 616 7.55 -24.74 4.84
CA HIS A 616 8.94 -24.99 5.21
C HIS A 616 9.81 -23.72 5.18
N VAL A 617 9.62 -22.83 4.18
CA VAL A 617 10.31 -21.53 4.12
C VAL A 617 9.85 -20.59 5.24
N LYS A 618 8.56 -20.57 5.58
CA LYS A 618 8.01 -19.82 6.72
C LYS A 618 8.63 -20.32 8.03
N SER A 619 8.67 -21.64 8.25
CA SER A 619 9.29 -22.28 9.42
C SER A 619 10.79 -21.99 9.55
N LEU A 620 11.57 -22.14 8.46
CA LEU A 620 12.99 -21.78 8.43
C LEU A 620 13.21 -20.28 8.70
N THR A 621 12.32 -19.42 8.19
CA THR A 621 12.38 -17.97 8.43
C THR A 621 12.11 -17.64 9.90
N GLU A 622 11.18 -18.33 10.55
CA GLU A 622 10.94 -18.20 11.99
C GLU A 622 12.11 -18.73 12.82
N GLU A 623 12.71 -19.86 12.45
CA GLU A 623 13.94 -20.34 13.08
C GLU A 623 15.08 -19.33 12.95
N ILE A 624 15.29 -18.74 11.77
CA ILE A 624 16.33 -17.71 11.56
C ILE A 624 16.03 -16.47 12.40
N LYS A 625 14.77 -15.99 12.43
CA LYS A 625 14.36 -14.87 13.31
C LYS A 625 14.59 -15.19 14.79
N LYS A 626 14.31 -16.42 15.23
CA LYS A 626 14.53 -16.91 16.60
C LYS A 626 16.03 -17.03 16.94
N LYS A 627 16.83 -17.59 16.03
CA LYS A 627 18.29 -17.74 16.16
C LYS A 627 18.98 -16.37 16.15
N ASN A 628 18.57 -15.43 15.30
CA ASN A 628 19.03 -14.04 15.34
C ASN A 628 18.62 -13.35 16.65
N LYS A 629 17.37 -13.47 17.11
CA LYS A 629 16.94 -12.90 18.40
C LYS A 629 17.75 -13.45 19.59
N ILE A 630 18.17 -14.71 19.52
CA ILE A 630 19.08 -15.32 20.49
C ILE A 630 20.50 -14.74 20.36
N LEU A 631 21.07 -14.70 19.14
CA LEU A 631 22.40 -14.11 18.87
C LEU A 631 22.48 -12.65 19.31
N THR A 632 21.52 -11.81 18.92
CA THR A 632 21.41 -10.42 19.38
C THR A 632 21.26 -10.34 20.90
N SER A 633 20.55 -11.28 21.54
CA SER A 633 20.48 -11.35 23.01
C SER A 633 21.78 -11.84 23.68
N TYR A 634 22.71 -12.47 22.98
CA TYR A 634 24.06 -12.75 23.51
C TYR A 634 24.99 -11.56 23.25
N PHE A 635 24.98 -11.00 22.04
CA PHE A 635 25.75 -9.80 21.67
C PHE A 635 25.44 -8.58 22.56
N LEU A 636 24.20 -8.43 23.03
CA LEU A 636 23.78 -7.38 23.96
C LEU A 636 23.90 -7.77 25.46
N LYS A 637 24.55 -8.89 25.79
CA LYS A 637 24.69 -9.37 27.18
C LYS A 637 26.10 -9.81 27.56
N GLU A 638 26.96 -10.12 26.60
CA GLU A 638 28.37 -10.44 26.83
C GLU A 638 29.28 -9.25 26.49
N GLU A 639 28.99 -8.07 27.08
CA GLU A 639 30.03 -7.06 27.29
C GLU A 639 30.97 -7.54 28.41
N ALA A 640 32.28 -7.43 28.16
CA ALA A 640 33.31 -8.02 29.02
C ALA A 640 33.50 -7.23 30.33
N GLY A 641 32.76 -7.59 31.38
CA GLY A 641 33.02 -7.09 32.74
C GLY A 641 31.92 -7.36 33.79
N GLY A 642 30.69 -7.67 33.39
CA GLY A 642 29.55 -7.80 34.31
C GLY A 642 29.52 -9.09 35.15
N LEU A 643 30.10 -9.08 36.36
CA LEU A 643 30.15 -10.24 37.27
C LEU A 643 28.82 -10.63 37.97
N SER A 644 27.66 -10.44 37.32
CA SER A 644 26.41 -11.09 37.70
C SER A 644 25.57 -11.40 36.46
N SER A 645 25.35 -12.69 36.19
CA SER A 645 24.52 -13.12 35.06
C SER A 645 23.04 -12.88 35.34
N GLU A 646 22.31 -12.35 34.36
CA GLU A 646 20.83 -12.24 34.33
C GLU A 646 20.12 -13.58 34.65
N ARG A 647 20.80 -14.72 34.42
CA ARG A 647 20.31 -16.06 34.80
C ARG A 647 20.25 -16.25 36.32
N SER A 648 21.17 -15.66 37.07
CA SER A 648 21.20 -15.66 38.54
C SER A 648 19.96 -14.96 39.10
N ASP A 649 19.66 -13.76 38.59
CA ASP A 649 18.51 -12.98 39.07
C ASP A 649 17.17 -13.61 38.66
N LYS A 650 17.09 -14.24 37.49
CA LYS A 650 15.93 -15.07 37.11
C LYS A 650 15.75 -16.28 38.04
N VAL A 651 16.84 -16.94 38.45
CA VAL A 651 16.78 -18.02 39.45
C VAL A 651 16.36 -17.50 40.83
N LYS A 652 16.84 -16.34 41.28
CA LYS A 652 16.35 -15.69 42.53
C LYS A 652 14.85 -15.41 42.47
N ILE A 653 14.36 -14.90 41.33
CA ILE A 653 12.93 -14.62 41.10
C ILE A 653 12.09 -15.90 41.05
N GLU A 654 12.60 -17.00 40.48
CA GLU A 654 11.92 -18.31 40.50
C GLU A 654 11.91 -18.94 41.91
N MET A 655 13.02 -18.83 42.65
CA MET A 655 13.13 -19.24 44.05
C MET A 655 12.17 -18.45 44.95
N ALA A 656 12.00 -17.14 44.69
CA ALA A 656 11.05 -16.28 45.40
C ALA A 656 9.57 -16.59 45.14
N LYS A 657 9.25 -17.41 44.11
CA LYS A 657 7.87 -17.89 43.85
C LYS A 657 7.55 -19.22 44.54
N HIS A 658 8.57 -20.04 44.84
CA HIS A 658 8.40 -21.31 45.53
C HIS A 658 8.46 -21.08 47.05
N GLY A 659 7.28 -21.07 47.70
CA GLY A 659 7.09 -20.70 49.11
C GLY A 659 7.95 -21.47 50.13
N GLY A 660 7.99 -20.94 51.35
CA GLY A 660 8.86 -21.39 52.43
C GLY A 660 10.13 -20.55 52.63
N VAL A 661 11.12 -21.15 53.32
CA VAL A 661 12.33 -20.47 53.84
C VAL A 661 13.15 -19.77 52.74
N MET A 662 13.39 -20.45 51.60
CA MET A 662 14.20 -19.87 50.52
C MET A 662 13.53 -18.67 49.85
N ALA A 663 12.22 -18.69 49.65
CA ALA A 663 11.48 -17.52 49.16
C ALA A 663 11.58 -16.36 50.15
N SER A 664 11.44 -16.62 51.45
CA SER A 664 11.54 -15.59 52.50
C SER A 664 12.95 -15.01 52.71
N LEU A 665 13.99 -15.62 52.12
CA LEU A 665 15.37 -15.09 52.11
C LEU A 665 15.67 -14.21 50.88
N TYR A 666 15.06 -14.50 49.73
CA TYR A 666 15.27 -13.74 48.49
C TYR A 666 14.15 -12.71 48.21
N SER A 667 13.03 -12.79 48.94
CA SER A 667 11.94 -11.80 48.93
C SER A 667 12.12 -10.79 50.06
N SER A 668 11.94 -9.49 49.77
CA SER A 668 11.88 -8.42 50.79
C SER A 668 10.55 -8.42 51.60
N ARG A 669 9.79 -9.52 51.54
CA ARG A 669 8.57 -9.76 52.32
C ARG A 669 8.60 -11.20 52.83
N VAL A 670 8.46 -11.37 54.14
CA VAL A 670 8.21 -12.67 54.77
C VAL A 670 6.79 -13.10 54.40
N THR A 671 6.66 -14.14 53.58
CA THR A 671 5.37 -14.63 53.09
C THR A 671 4.87 -15.88 53.81
N ASP A 672 5.68 -16.47 54.70
CA ASP A 672 5.38 -17.73 55.39
C ASP A 672 5.77 -17.70 56.86
N ASN A 673 4.90 -18.28 57.72
CA ASN A 673 5.18 -18.51 59.14
C ASN A 673 6.27 -19.59 59.38
N SER A 674 6.79 -20.23 58.34
CA SER A 674 7.93 -21.18 58.46
C SER A 674 9.26 -20.50 58.77
N MET A 675 9.37 -19.18 58.57
CA MET A 675 10.61 -18.43 58.77
C MET A 675 10.69 -17.81 60.17
N SER A 676 11.19 -18.57 61.14
CA SER A 676 11.40 -18.07 62.51
C SER A 676 12.61 -17.13 62.62
N LEU A 677 12.60 -16.24 63.62
CA LEU A 677 13.73 -15.35 63.93
C LEU A 677 14.99 -16.13 64.34
N GLU A 678 14.83 -17.28 64.99
CA GLU A 678 15.95 -18.14 65.37
C GLU A 678 16.62 -18.76 64.14
N LEU A 679 15.82 -19.26 63.19
CA LEU A 679 16.31 -19.80 61.92
C LEU A 679 16.94 -18.70 61.03
N SER A 680 16.40 -17.48 61.04
CA SER A 680 16.99 -16.36 60.28
C SER A 680 18.35 -15.95 60.85
N LEU A 681 18.52 -15.96 62.17
CA LEU A 681 19.80 -15.67 62.82
C LEU A 681 20.83 -16.79 62.62
N GLU A 682 20.41 -18.06 62.60
CA GLU A 682 21.32 -19.17 62.28
C GLU A 682 21.78 -19.16 60.81
N ILE A 683 20.87 -18.89 59.88
CA ILE A 683 21.20 -18.78 58.44
C ILE A 683 22.14 -17.59 58.20
N ASN A 684 21.89 -16.43 58.82
CA ASN A 684 22.81 -15.29 58.73
C ASN A 684 24.20 -15.61 59.30
N ARG A 685 24.31 -16.29 60.44
CA ARG A 685 25.61 -16.74 61.00
C ARG A 685 26.35 -17.66 60.04
N LYS A 686 25.66 -18.61 59.39
CA LYS A 686 26.25 -19.54 58.42
C LYS A 686 26.68 -18.84 57.12
N LEU A 687 25.88 -17.88 56.62
CA LEU A 687 26.25 -17.06 55.46
C LEU A 687 27.41 -16.12 55.77
N GLN A 688 27.46 -15.52 56.96
CA GLN A 688 28.57 -14.69 57.40
C GLN A 688 29.87 -15.50 57.49
N ALA A 689 29.87 -16.69 58.11
CA ALA A 689 31.04 -17.56 58.18
C ALA A 689 31.55 -17.99 56.78
N LEU A 690 30.63 -18.26 55.84
CA LEU A 690 30.99 -18.54 54.44
C LEU A 690 31.57 -17.31 53.72
N LEU A 691 31.06 -16.10 54.00
CA LEU A 691 31.58 -14.85 53.46
C LEU A 691 32.99 -14.56 53.99
N GLU A 692 33.22 -14.76 55.29
CA GLU A 692 34.52 -14.57 55.95
C GLU A 692 35.58 -15.55 55.42
N ASP A 693 35.25 -16.84 55.29
CA ASP A 693 36.11 -17.85 54.66
C ASP A 693 36.38 -17.56 53.17
N THR A 694 35.36 -17.10 52.43
CA THR A 694 35.51 -16.72 51.01
C THR A 694 36.37 -15.47 50.85
N LEU A 695 36.23 -14.46 51.72
CA LEU A 695 37.07 -13.26 51.72
C LEU A 695 38.52 -13.61 52.05
N LEU A 696 38.75 -14.43 53.08
CA LEU A 696 40.09 -14.90 53.46
C LEU A 696 40.78 -15.62 52.29
N LYS A 697 40.08 -16.55 51.63
CA LYS A 697 40.59 -17.24 50.42
C LYS A 697 40.87 -16.29 49.27
N ASN A 698 40.04 -15.28 49.03
CA ASN A 698 40.30 -14.27 48.00
C ASN A 698 41.51 -13.38 48.33
N ILE A 699 41.75 -13.07 49.60
CA ILE A 699 42.95 -12.34 50.04
C ILE A 699 44.20 -13.19 49.77
N THR A 700 44.23 -14.46 50.20
CA THR A 700 45.36 -15.37 49.94
C THR A 700 45.59 -15.63 48.45
N LEU A 701 44.52 -15.72 47.64
CA LEU A 701 44.64 -15.82 46.18
C LEU A 701 45.20 -14.54 45.56
N LYS A 702 44.84 -13.35 46.07
CA LYS A 702 45.38 -12.07 45.61
C LYS A 702 46.86 -11.91 45.98
N GLU A 703 47.26 -12.34 47.17
CA GLU A 703 48.68 -12.40 47.57
C GLU A 703 49.46 -13.35 46.64
N SER A 704 48.92 -14.55 46.39
CA SER A 704 49.51 -15.52 45.45
C SER A 704 49.65 -14.96 44.03
N LEU A 705 48.65 -14.22 43.55
CA LEU A 705 48.65 -13.55 42.24
C LEU A 705 49.70 -12.44 42.19
N ASN A 706 49.86 -11.65 43.26
CA ASN A 706 50.88 -10.60 43.36
C ASN A 706 52.28 -11.23 43.30
N THR A 707 52.55 -12.28 44.08
CA THR A 707 53.84 -12.99 44.05
C THR A 707 54.13 -13.58 42.66
N LEU A 708 53.12 -14.16 41.99
CA LEU A 708 53.29 -14.62 40.60
C LEU A 708 53.56 -13.46 39.63
N GLY A 709 52.94 -12.30 39.84
CA GLY A 709 53.21 -11.07 39.09
C GLY A 709 54.64 -10.57 39.27
N GLU A 710 55.17 -10.62 40.50
CA GLU A 710 56.56 -10.29 40.82
C GLU A 710 57.55 -11.29 40.17
N GLU A 711 57.25 -12.59 40.20
CA GLU A 711 58.06 -13.60 39.50
C GLU A 711 58.03 -13.41 37.97
N VAL A 712 56.86 -13.11 37.39
CA VAL A 712 56.73 -12.80 35.95
C VAL A 712 57.48 -11.51 35.60
N ALA A 713 57.45 -10.49 36.45
CA ALA A 713 58.22 -9.26 36.27
C ALA A 713 59.74 -9.54 36.34
N ARG A 714 60.21 -10.34 37.31
CA ARG A 714 61.60 -10.78 37.44
C ARG A 714 62.06 -11.55 36.19
N VAL A 715 61.31 -12.57 35.78
CA VAL A 715 61.60 -13.37 34.58
C VAL A 715 61.60 -12.51 33.31
N SER A 716 60.67 -11.56 33.18
CA SER A 716 60.64 -10.61 32.06
C SER A 716 61.87 -9.69 32.05
N GLN A 717 62.30 -9.21 33.22
CA GLN A 717 63.49 -8.37 33.36
C GLN A 717 64.77 -9.16 33.06
N ASP A 718 64.87 -10.41 33.51
CA ASP A 718 66.01 -11.30 33.23
C ASP A 718 66.05 -11.72 31.76
N TYR A 719 64.90 -11.97 31.13
CA TYR A 719 64.80 -12.18 29.69
C TYR A 719 65.29 -10.96 28.90
N GLN A 720 64.93 -9.73 29.33
CA GLN A 720 65.48 -8.50 28.74
C GLN A 720 66.99 -8.34 28.95
N LYS A 721 67.54 -8.72 30.12
CA LYS A 721 69.00 -8.74 30.34
C LYS A 721 69.69 -9.74 29.40
N LEU A 722 69.11 -10.93 29.22
CA LEU A 722 69.65 -11.99 28.38
C LEU A 722 69.57 -11.66 26.88
N LEU A 723 68.53 -10.94 26.45
CA LEU A 723 68.47 -10.30 25.13
C LEU A 723 69.59 -9.27 24.93
N LYS A 724 69.79 -8.37 25.90
CA LYS A 724 70.87 -7.35 25.86
C LYS A 724 72.27 -7.96 25.91
N ALA A 725 72.44 -9.15 26.49
CA ALA A 725 73.70 -9.90 26.53
C ALA A 725 73.93 -10.80 25.28
N LYS A 726 73.02 -10.76 24.30
CA LYS A 726 73.16 -11.39 22.97
C LYS A 726 73.26 -10.36 21.84
N SER A 727 73.30 -9.08 22.18
CA SER A 727 73.62 -7.94 21.31
C SER A 727 75.03 -7.43 21.59
#